data_AF-A0A2V6MS45-F1
#
_entry.id   AF-A0A2V6MS45-F1
#
_cell.length_a   1.000
_cell.length_b   1.000
_cell.length_c   1.000
_cell.angle_alpha   90.00
_cell.angle_beta   90.00
_cell.angle_gamma   90.00
#
_symmetry.space_group_name_H-M   'P 1'
#
loop_
_entity.id
_entity.type
_entity.pdbx_description
1 polymer ?
#
loop_
_entity_poly.entity_id
_entity_poly.type
_entity_poly.pdbx_seq_one_letter_code
_entity_poly.pdbx_strand_id
1 'polypeptide(L)'
;MQLTLARTSSFAVNREDTGRVADAIIAKGAFVRVIAILLAALHAVLAITAVMEKSLTFDEPTHLIAGYSYWLKNDYRLDPENGNWPARWATLPLLLSRPSFPENAAWKQGDVGRVSERFLYGSGNNSDRVVLLGRSMMAVVGAGLCLLIFFCSNRLFGVIGGLISELLAVFDPNLLAHSALVTADIAAAFFFTAAVWSYFQLLQHVNRRWFVITALSWAGLFLAKMSAPAFLLVAVILATLPVLSHEPMTIRVNRFDQQVATRWRKLVLVIGLTGALIAIVVTAIWASYAFRFSPFPQTEPVREVWNARWQACLSDHNTLETMVSFARDHHLLPEAYLYGFAFTNKSAMYRPAFLDGEWSNTGFTSFFPRAFLYKTPIPLLLLLIAALIAGFLRWRNAWKNGSRSAILRHLRRLSPIWALVLVYATFSLTSHLNIGHRHLLPIYPAIFIACGACTYFFRTQSGKAVAIFAGAMMCWQIIESSLLRPDYLSYFNQVAGGPKAGYKHLVDSSLDWGQDLPVLKSWLDHHFDAPASTRLYLAYFGTALPRSYGIEATPLPVDSSTQKLSPLEPGTYCISATTLQQVYSFYHGKWTGQYESTYRFALAQEVHHLDLTADDSVINGESLQRLRFARLCAYLRKREPTANLGNSILVFQLNQRELDQALYGPPAELAPSTMR
;
A
#
# COMPACT_ATOMS: atom_id res chain seq x y z
N MET A 1 -59.35 -11.53 -67.42
CA MET A 1 -58.97 -11.33 -66.00
C MET A 1 -57.54 -11.82 -65.85
N GLN A 2 -56.55 -10.99 -65.50
CA GLN A 2 -56.28 -10.41 -64.15
C GLN A 2 -56.07 -11.54 -63.11
N LEU A 3 -55.12 -11.54 -62.16
CA LEU A 3 -54.04 -10.64 -61.69
C LEU A 3 -53.10 -11.52 -60.78
N THR A 4 -51.80 -11.31 -60.50
CA THR A 4 -50.79 -10.24 -60.74
C THR A 4 -49.38 -10.87 -60.77
N LEU A 5 -48.35 -10.19 -61.31
CA LEU A 5 -46.92 -10.44 -61.04
C LEU A 5 -46.32 -9.24 -60.30
N ALA A 6 -45.71 -9.44 -59.12
CA ALA A 6 -45.01 -8.38 -58.38
C ALA A 6 -43.62 -8.86 -57.94
N ARG A 7 -42.57 -8.31 -58.56
CA ARG A 7 -41.18 -8.49 -58.15
C ARG A 7 -40.92 -7.73 -56.84
N THR A 8 -40.43 -8.40 -55.81
CA THR A 8 -39.75 -7.72 -54.68
C THR A 8 -38.25 -7.62 -54.96
N SER A 9 -37.69 -6.47 -54.59
CA SER A 9 -36.34 -6.01 -54.95
C SER A 9 -35.24 -6.75 -54.18
N SER A 10 -34.08 -6.90 -54.82
CA SER A 10 -32.86 -7.34 -54.15
C SER A 10 -32.40 -6.29 -53.14
N PHE A 11 -32.23 -6.68 -51.87
CA PHE A 11 -31.51 -5.89 -50.87
C PHE A 11 -30.01 -5.87 -51.20
N ALA A 12 -29.62 -4.95 -52.09
CA ALA A 12 -28.24 -4.54 -52.24
C ALA A 12 -27.87 -3.66 -51.03
N VAL A 13 -27.23 -4.25 -50.03
CA VAL A 13 -26.71 -3.51 -48.88
C VAL A 13 -25.54 -2.64 -49.35
N ASN A 14 -25.75 -1.32 -49.35
CA ASN A 14 -24.74 -0.36 -49.81
C ASN A 14 -23.47 -0.42 -48.94
N ARG A 15 -22.31 -0.54 -49.58
CA ARG A 15 -20.99 -0.57 -48.88
C ARG A 15 -20.68 0.71 -48.11
N GLU A 16 -21.30 1.84 -48.46
CA GLU A 16 -21.09 3.12 -47.79
C GLU A 16 -21.73 3.17 -46.39
N ASP A 17 -22.89 2.52 -46.19
CA ASP A 17 -23.53 2.47 -44.86
C ASP A 17 -22.76 1.57 -43.88
N THR A 18 -22.17 0.47 -44.36
CA THR A 18 -21.31 -0.37 -43.51
C THR A 18 -20.01 0.35 -43.13
N GLY A 19 -19.48 1.22 -44.00
CA GLY A 19 -18.40 2.15 -43.66
C GLY A 19 -18.80 3.11 -42.54
N ARG A 20 -19.88 3.90 -42.74
CA ARG A 20 -20.37 4.87 -41.74
C ARG A 20 -20.69 4.25 -40.38
N VAL A 21 -21.26 3.04 -40.34
CA VAL A 21 -21.53 2.32 -39.08
C VAL A 21 -20.25 1.82 -38.43
N ALA A 22 -19.28 1.31 -39.20
CA ALA A 22 -17.97 0.94 -38.67
C ALA A 22 -17.23 2.16 -38.10
N ASP A 23 -17.19 3.27 -38.84
CA ASP A 23 -16.56 4.53 -38.42
C ASP A 23 -17.23 5.11 -37.18
N ALA A 24 -18.57 5.08 -37.08
CA ALA A 24 -19.29 5.52 -35.89
C ALA A 24 -19.04 4.62 -34.67
N ILE A 25 -18.85 3.30 -34.86
CA ILE A 25 -18.49 2.37 -33.78
C ILE A 25 -17.03 2.56 -33.36
N ILE A 26 -16.12 2.77 -34.32
CA ILE A 26 -14.70 3.05 -34.09
C ILE A 26 -14.54 4.40 -33.35
N ALA A 27 -15.24 5.45 -33.79
CA ALA A 27 -15.25 6.76 -33.15
C ALA A 27 -15.79 6.70 -31.72
N LYS A 28 -16.91 6.00 -31.48
CA LYS A 28 -17.43 5.76 -30.11
C LYS A 28 -16.44 4.96 -29.26
N GLY A 29 -15.78 3.95 -29.83
CA GLY A 29 -14.76 3.16 -29.15
C GLY A 29 -13.48 3.94 -28.85
N ALA A 30 -13.09 4.89 -29.70
CA ALA A 30 -11.97 5.80 -29.47
C ALA A 30 -12.29 6.84 -28.41
N PHE A 31 -13.45 7.50 -28.51
CA PHE A 31 -13.93 8.51 -27.55
C PHE A 31 -13.96 7.97 -26.11
N VAL A 32 -14.50 6.77 -25.90
CA VAL A 32 -14.50 6.11 -24.58
C VAL A 32 -13.09 5.86 -24.04
N ARG A 33 -12.12 5.51 -24.90
CA ARG A 33 -10.72 5.32 -24.47
C ARG A 33 -10.06 6.66 -24.12
N VAL A 34 -10.40 7.73 -24.81
CA VAL A 34 -9.94 9.09 -24.47
C VAL A 34 -10.48 9.49 -23.09
N ILE A 35 -11.75 9.23 -22.79
CA ILE A 35 -12.32 9.46 -21.45
C ILE A 35 -11.52 8.68 -20.38
N ALA A 36 -11.26 7.39 -20.59
CA ALA A 36 -10.48 6.59 -19.65
C ALA A 36 -9.06 7.15 -19.42
N ILE A 37 -8.37 7.56 -20.50
CA ILE A 37 -7.04 8.19 -20.42
C ILE A 37 -7.10 9.51 -19.64
N LEU A 38 -8.13 10.34 -19.84
CA LEU A 38 -8.31 11.59 -19.10
C LEU A 38 -8.63 11.35 -17.62
N LEU A 39 -9.40 10.32 -17.28
CA LEU A 39 -9.71 9.93 -15.91
C LEU A 39 -8.46 9.40 -15.17
N ALA A 40 -7.65 8.57 -15.84
CA ALA A 40 -6.38 8.10 -15.30
C ALA A 40 -5.36 9.25 -15.14
N ALA A 41 -5.30 10.18 -16.08
CA ALA A 41 -4.48 11.39 -15.94
C ALA A 41 -4.95 12.27 -14.77
N LEU A 42 -6.28 12.42 -14.58
CA LEU A 42 -6.85 13.11 -13.43
C LEU A 42 -6.44 12.44 -12.11
N HIS A 43 -6.46 11.11 -12.02
CA HIS A 43 -5.97 10.40 -10.83
C HIS A 43 -4.50 10.72 -10.50
N ALA A 44 -3.62 10.74 -11.50
CA ALA A 44 -2.22 11.15 -11.29
C ALA A 44 -2.10 12.61 -10.83
N VAL A 45 -2.88 13.54 -11.40
CA VAL A 45 -2.89 14.96 -10.98
C VAL A 45 -3.40 15.12 -9.54
N LEU A 46 -4.48 14.42 -9.16
CA LEU A 46 -5.00 14.43 -7.79
C LEU A 46 -3.97 13.89 -6.80
N ALA A 47 -3.34 12.74 -7.13
CA ALA A 47 -2.31 12.14 -6.28
C ALA A 47 -1.08 13.03 -6.13
N ILE A 48 -0.49 13.52 -7.24
CA ILE A 48 0.70 14.40 -7.22
C ILE A 48 0.42 15.70 -6.47
N THR A 49 -0.68 16.39 -6.78
CA THR A 49 -0.95 17.70 -6.16
C THR A 49 -1.26 17.58 -4.67
N ALA A 50 -1.84 16.47 -4.20
CA ALA A 50 -2.03 16.24 -2.78
C ALA A 50 -0.70 15.98 -2.04
N VAL A 51 0.18 15.12 -2.60
CA VAL A 51 1.49 14.86 -1.95
C VAL A 51 2.45 16.05 -2.04
N MET A 52 2.25 17.01 -2.95
CA MET A 52 3.00 18.28 -2.94
C MET A 52 2.76 19.14 -1.69
N GLU A 53 1.64 18.93 -0.98
CA GLU A 53 1.30 19.60 0.27
C GLU A 53 1.78 18.80 1.52
N LYS A 54 2.59 17.75 1.32
CA LYS A 54 2.99 16.77 2.34
C LYS A 54 4.50 16.56 2.44
N SER A 55 5.01 16.40 3.66
CA SER A 55 6.38 15.93 3.91
C SER A 55 6.57 14.49 3.42
N LEU A 56 7.83 14.04 3.41
CA LEU A 56 8.18 12.63 3.15
C LEU A 56 7.51 11.71 4.15
N THR A 57 6.99 10.57 3.69
CA THR A 57 6.63 9.47 4.59
C THR A 57 7.85 8.65 5.00
N PHE A 58 7.71 7.80 6.02
CA PHE A 58 8.78 7.00 6.63
C PHE A 58 9.66 6.28 5.60
N ASP A 59 9.03 5.62 4.62
CA ASP A 59 9.67 4.71 3.65
C ASP A 59 10.36 5.44 2.47
N GLU A 60 9.87 6.63 2.08
CA GLU A 60 10.29 7.30 0.83
C GLU A 60 11.79 7.66 0.74
N PRO A 61 12.45 8.18 1.80
CA PRO A 61 13.89 8.48 1.76
C PRO A 61 14.73 7.27 1.39
N THR A 62 14.42 6.11 1.98
CA THR A 62 15.10 4.82 1.74
C THR A 62 14.96 4.39 0.29
N HIS A 63 13.74 4.40 -0.25
CA HIS A 63 13.49 3.97 -1.64
C HIS A 63 14.12 4.92 -2.67
N LEU A 64 14.16 6.22 -2.40
CA LEU A 64 14.84 7.21 -3.25
C LEU A 64 16.36 6.99 -3.29
N ILE A 65 17.02 6.82 -2.14
CA ILE A 65 18.49 6.65 -2.15
C ILE A 65 18.92 5.27 -2.66
N ALA A 66 18.16 4.22 -2.32
CA ALA A 66 18.41 2.86 -2.81
C ALA A 66 18.21 2.77 -4.33
N GLY A 67 17.10 3.29 -4.85
CA GLY A 67 16.86 3.33 -6.30
C GLY A 67 17.96 4.07 -7.05
N TYR A 68 18.52 5.15 -6.48
CA TYR A 68 19.61 5.89 -7.11
C TYR A 68 20.96 5.14 -7.00
N SER A 69 21.24 4.42 -5.90
CA SER A 69 22.42 3.54 -5.81
C SER A 69 22.36 2.36 -6.79
N TYR A 70 21.16 1.83 -7.08
CA TYR A 70 20.95 0.75 -8.07
C TYR A 70 21.34 1.17 -9.48
N TRP A 71 21.15 2.46 -9.83
CA TRP A 71 21.58 3.01 -11.11
C TRP A 71 23.05 3.47 -11.12
N LEU A 72 23.47 4.24 -10.11
CA LEU A 72 24.76 4.92 -10.10
C LEU A 72 25.93 4.00 -9.73
N LYS A 73 25.70 3.03 -8.83
CA LYS A 73 26.75 2.20 -8.22
C LYS A 73 26.56 0.70 -8.46
N ASN A 74 25.44 0.28 -9.05
CA ASN A 74 25.08 -1.14 -9.19
C ASN A 74 25.16 -1.86 -7.82
N ASP A 75 24.53 -1.26 -6.79
CA ASP A 75 24.73 -1.61 -5.38
C ASP A 75 23.41 -1.71 -4.61
N TYR A 76 23.10 -2.92 -4.12
CA TYR A 76 21.78 -3.35 -3.68
C TYR A 76 21.62 -3.48 -2.16
N ARG A 77 22.46 -2.79 -1.37
CA ARG A 77 22.56 -2.99 0.09
C ARG A 77 21.48 -2.32 0.95
N LEU A 78 20.75 -1.33 0.41
CA LEU A 78 20.03 -0.35 1.24
C LEU A 78 18.56 -0.67 1.50
N ASP A 79 17.82 -1.23 0.53
CA ASP A 79 16.37 -1.47 0.64
C ASP A 79 16.03 -2.94 0.35
N PRO A 80 15.84 -3.76 1.41
CA PRO A 80 15.49 -5.18 1.29
C PRO A 80 13.99 -5.47 1.30
N GLU A 81 13.12 -4.54 1.70
CA GLU A 81 11.68 -4.81 1.90
C GLU A 81 10.88 -4.88 0.59
N ASN A 82 11.47 -4.40 -0.49
CA ASN A 82 10.88 -4.29 -1.82
C ASN A 82 11.73 -5.00 -2.88
N GLY A 83 11.11 -5.28 -4.03
CA GLY A 83 11.89 -5.60 -5.22
C GLY A 83 12.57 -4.33 -5.75
N ASN A 84 13.57 -4.47 -6.62
CA ASN A 84 14.37 -3.33 -7.09
C ASN A 84 13.66 -2.44 -8.13
N TRP A 85 12.55 -2.89 -8.74
CA TRP A 85 11.87 -2.16 -9.82
C TRP A 85 11.22 -0.83 -9.39
N PRO A 86 10.45 -0.73 -8.29
CA PRO A 86 9.77 0.51 -7.91
C PRO A 86 10.77 1.61 -7.58
N ALA A 87 11.82 1.26 -6.82
CA ALA A 87 12.92 2.17 -6.51
C ALA A 87 13.65 2.63 -7.79
N ARG A 88 14.04 1.70 -8.69
CA ARG A 88 14.63 2.05 -10.01
C ARG A 88 13.73 2.94 -10.86
N TRP A 89 12.42 2.67 -10.88
CA TRP A 89 11.44 3.40 -11.67
C TRP A 89 11.27 4.83 -11.14
N ALA A 90 11.07 4.97 -9.83
CA ALA A 90 10.96 6.27 -9.17
C ALA A 90 12.19 7.16 -9.38
N THR A 91 13.39 6.57 -9.30
CA THR A 91 14.65 7.32 -9.38
C THR A 91 15.19 7.50 -10.80
N LEU A 92 14.52 6.96 -11.83
CA LEU A 92 14.96 7.09 -13.23
C LEU A 92 15.20 8.56 -13.66
N PRO A 93 14.37 9.56 -13.29
CA PRO A 93 14.64 10.96 -13.61
C PRO A 93 15.89 11.53 -12.91
N LEU A 94 16.35 10.92 -11.81
CA LEU A 94 17.54 11.36 -11.08
C LEU A 94 18.83 11.13 -11.87
N LEU A 95 18.82 10.28 -12.90
CA LEU A 95 19.95 10.17 -13.85
C LEU A 95 20.13 11.40 -14.74
N LEU A 96 19.07 12.20 -14.89
CA LEU A 96 19.09 13.46 -15.63
C LEU A 96 19.40 14.64 -14.71
N SER A 97 18.80 14.71 -13.51
CA SER A 97 19.07 15.80 -12.55
C SER A 97 20.37 15.63 -11.76
N ARG A 98 20.91 14.41 -11.69
CA ARG A 98 22.20 14.04 -11.07
C ARG A 98 22.43 14.66 -9.68
N PRO A 99 21.55 14.41 -8.70
CA PRO A 99 21.78 14.85 -7.33
C PRO A 99 23.09 14.26 -6.77
N SER A 100 23.73 15.00 -5.88
CA SER A 100 24.96 14.61 -5.19
C SER A 100 24.72 13.37 -4.34
N PHE A 101 25.55 12.33 -4.51
CA PHE A 101 25.44 11.08 -3.76
C PHE A 101 26.39 11.10 -2.55
N PRO A 102 25.90 10.86 -1.31
CA PRO A 102 26.71 10.99 -0.10
C PRO A 102 27.65 9.78 0.13
N GLU A 103 28.85 9.80 -0.45
CA GLU A 103 29.90 8.78 -0.25
C GLU A 103 30.60 8.91 1.12
N ASN A 104 29.83 8.74 2.20
CA ASN A 104 30.25 9.03 3.56
C ASN A 104 30.42 7.76 4.43
N ALA A 105 30.71 7.93 5.73
CA ALA A 105 30.87 6.82 6.67
C ALA A 105 29.60 5.94 6.81
N ALA A 106 28.40 6.52 6.78
CA ALA A 106 27.15 5.77 6.83
C ALA A 106 26.95 4.90 5.57
N TRP A 107 27.35 5.39 4.39
CA TRP A 107 27.37 4.60 3.15
C TRP A 107 28.36 3.42 3.24
N LYS A 108 29.54 3.68 3.82
CA LYS A 108 30.56 2.67 4.17
C LYS A 108 30.16 1.73 5.32
N GLN A 109 28.96 1.87 5.90
CA GLN A 109 28.41 0.99 6.93
C GLN A 109 27.04 0.37 6.53
N GLY A 110 26.44 0.83 5.42
CA GLY A 110 25.08 0.42 5.05
C GLY A 110 23.98 0.95 6.00
N ASP A 111 24.24 2.06 6.69
CA ASP A 111 23.28 2.77 7.55
C ASP A 111 22.32 3.58 6.68
N VAL A 112 21.21 2.94 6.28
CA VAL A 112 20.24 3.50 5.32
C VAL A 112 19.57 4.77 5.82
N GLY A 113 19.30 4.88 7.13
CA GLY A 113 18.69 6.07 7.73
C GLY A 113 19.59 7.29 7.56
N ARG A 114 20.84 7.22 8.05
CA ARG A 114 21.78 8.33 7.93
C ARG A 114 22.20 8.63 6.50
N VAL A 115 22.29 7.62 5.63
CA VAL A 115 22.58 7.85 4.19
C VAL A 115 21.43 8.60 3.51
N SER A 116 20.18 8.23 3.79
CA SER A 116 18.99 8.90 3.25
C SER A 116 18.89 10.35 3.74
N GLU A 117 19.10 10.57 5.04
CA GLU A 117 19.12 11.89 5.67
C GLU A 117 20.17 12.80 5.00
N ARG A 118 21.42 12.33 4.88
CA ARG A 118 22.49 13.11 4.24
C ARG A 118 22.25 13.30 2.74
N PHE A 119 21.61 12.36 2.05
CA PHE A 119 21.26 12.54 0.63
C PHE A 119 20.26 13.67 0.43
N LEU A 120 19.19 13.71 1.23
CA LEU A 120 18.11 14.69 1.08
C LEU A 120 18.50 16.07 1.60
N TYR A 121 19.17 16.15 2.75
CA TYR A 121 19.36 17.40 3.49
C TYR A 121 20.83 17.80 3.69
N GLY A 122 21.76 16.84 3.69
CA GLY A 122 23.18 17.08 3.99
C GLY A 122 24.09 17.28 2.77
N SER A 123 23.63 16.99 1.55
CA SER A 123 24.48 16.94 0.33
C SER A 123 24.29 18.13 -0.62
N GLY A 124 23.59 19.19 -0.18
CA GLY A 124 23.26 20.35 -1.04
C GLY A 124 22.22 20.07 -2.13
N ASN A 125 21.52 18.93 -2.04
CA ASN A 125 20.45 18.57 -2.97
C ASN A 125 19.18 19.37 -2.66
N ASN A 126 18.40 19.68 -3.69
CA ASN A 126 17.03 20.17 -3.51
C ASN A 126 16.13 18.96 -3.22
N SER A 127 15.79 18.75 -1.94
CA SER A 127 14.94 17.66 -1.45
C SER A 127 13.63 17.58 -2.23
N ASP A 128 12.93 18.71 -2.33
CA ASP A 128 11.56 18.77 -2.84
C ASP A 128 11.51 18.38 -4.32
N ARG A 129 12.52 18.78 -5.10
CA ARG A 129 12.68 18.37 -6.50
C ARG A 129 13.01 16.88 -6.63
N VAL A 130 13.88 16.33 -5.79
CA VAL A 130 14.20 14.89 -5.79
C VAL A 130 12.96 14.06 -5.47
N VAL A 131 12.20 14.47 -4.45
CA VAL A 131 10.97 13.81 -4.01
C VAL A 131 9.88 13.94 -5.07
N LEU A 132 9.62 15.14 -5.60
CA LEU A 132 8.60 15.37 -6.64
C LEU A 132 8.85 14.54 -7.90
N LEU A 133 10.12 14.41 -8.33
CA LEU A 133 10.47 13.54 -9.46
C LEU A 133 10.14 12.08 -9.20
N GLY A 134 10.47 11.56 -8.00
CA GLY A 134 10.12 10.18 -7.60
C GLY A 134 8.61 9.96 -7.51
N ARG A 135 7.91 10.87 -6.82
CA ARG A 135 6.46 10.83 -6.63
C ARG A 135 5.69 10.89 -7.96
N SER A 136 6.16 11.71 -8.91
CA SER A 136 5.59 11.80 -10.26
C SER A 136 5.69 10.49 -11.04
N MET A 137 6.81 9.78 -10.94
CA MET A 137 6.98 8.47 -11.60
C MET A 137 6.03 7.42 -11.02
N MET A 138 5.81 7.40 -9.71
CA MET A 138 4.85 6.47 -9.10
C MET A 138 3.40 6.78 -9.50
N ALA A 139 3.04 8.05 -9.61
CA ALA A 139 1.70 8.48 -10.07
C ALA A 139 1.37 7.98 -11.49
N VAL A 140 2.36 7.82 -12.37
CA VAL A 140 2.19 7.18 -13.69
C VAL A 140 1.79 5.70 -13.56
N VAL A 141 2.31 4.98 -12.54
CA VAL A 141 1.91 3.59 -12.25
C VAL A 141 0.47 3.55 -11.71
N GLY A 142 0.10 4.50 -10.85
CA GLY A 142 -1.28 4.67 -10.39
C GLY A 142 -2.29 4.90 -11.53
N ALA A 143 -1.99 5.84 -12.43
CA ALA A 143 -2.78 6.06 -13.65
C ALA A 143 -2.83 4.81 -14.55
N GLY A 144 -1.70 4.10 -14.70
CA GLY A 144 -1.64 2.83 -15.42
C GLY A 144 -2.55 1.76 -14.82
N LEU A 145 -2.70 1.72 -13.49
CA LEU A 145 -3.62 0.82 -12.79
C LEU A 145 -5.10 1.21 -13.01
N CYS A 146 -5.45 2.49 -12.97
CA CYS A 146 -6.81 2.96 -13.32
C CYS A 146 -7.21 2.51 -14.75
N LEU A 147 -6.32 2.72 -15.72
CA LEU A 147 -6.53 2.25 -17.11
C LEU A 147 -6.66 0.73 -17.20
N LEU A 148 -5.83 -0.02 -16.45
CA LEU A 148 -5.91 -1.47 -16.42
C LEU A 148 -7.26 -1.94 -15.87
N ILE A 149 -7.74 -1.33 -14.79
CA ILE A 149 -9.08 -1.56 -14.20
C ILE A 149 -10.17 -1.31 -15.24
N PHE A 150 -10.11 -0.19 -15.97
CA PHE A 150 -11.04 0.10 -17.08
C PHE A 150 -11.05 -1.01 -18.13
N PHE A 151 -9.89 -1.40 -18.67
CA PHE A 151 -9.82 -2.40 -19.74
C PHE A 151 -10.27 -3.79 -19.29
N CYS A 152 -9.95 -4.16 -18.04
CA CYS A 152 -10.38 -5.41 -17.43
C CYS A 152 -11.90 -5.44 -17.24
N SER A 153 -12.45 -4.41 -16.59
CA SER A 153 -13.90 -4.30 -16.32
C SER A 153 -14.72 -4.17 -17.61
N ASN A 154 -14.28 -3.36 -18.58
CA ASN A 154 -14.92 -3.25 -19.89
C ASN A 154 -15.03 -4.61 -20.62
N ARG A 155 -14.01 -5.48 -20.51
CA ARG A 155 -14.05 -6.83 -21.10
C ARG A 155 -15.04 -7.78 -20.41
N LEU A 156 -15.40 -7.53 -19.15
CA LEU A 156 -16.40 -8.30 -18.40
C LEU A 156 -17.83 -7.73 -18.54
N PHE A 157 -17.97 -6.43 -18.33
CA PHE A 157 -19.23 -5.74 -18.07
C PHE A 157 -19.59 -4.67 -19.12
N GLY A 158 -18.72 -4.46 -20.13
CA GLY A 158 -18.89 -3.46 -21.18
C GLY A 158 -18.51 -2.04 -20.72
N VAL A 159 -18.62 -1.08 -21.64
CA VAL A 159 -18.11 0.29 -21.48
C VAL A 159 -18.54 0.95 -20.17
N ILE A 160 -19.82 0.87 -19.82
CA ILE A 160 -20.35 1.52 -18.61
C ILE A 160 -19.78 0.86 -17.36
N GLY A 161 -19.62 -0.46 -17.34
CA GLY A 161 -18.98 -1.17 -16.22
C GLY A 161 -17.50 -0.80 -16.09
N GLY A 162 -16.82 -0.65 -17.23
CA GLY A 162 -15.46 -0.11 -17.30
C GLY A 162 -15.33 1.26 -16.64
N LEU A 163 -16.16 2.22 -17.05
CA LEU A 163 -16.15 3.59 -16.53
C LEU A 163 -16.55 3.66 -15.05
N ILE A 164 -17.51 2.85 -14.59
CA ILE A 164 -17.87 2.76 -13.16
C ILE A 164 -16.66 2.26 -12.35
N SER A 165 -16.03 1.17 -12.78
CA SER A 165 -14.84 0.61 -12.10
C SER A 165 -13.67 1.59 -12.06
N GLU A 166 -13.44 2.32 -13.16
CA GLU A 166 -12.37 3.30 -13.24
C GLU A 166 -12.66 4.53 -12.38
N LEU A 167 -13.86 5.10 -12.42
CA LEU A 167 -14.23 6.25 -11.58
C LEU A 167 -14.14 5.94 -10.09
N LEU A 168 -14.51 4.71 -9.68
CA LEU A 168 -14.30 4.26 -8.30
C LEU A 168 -12.82 4.23 -7.93
N ALA A 169 -11.94 3.74 -8.81
CA ALA A 169 -10.50 3.71 -8.56
C ALA A 169 -9.86 5.12 -8.57
N VAL A 170 -10.27 5.98 -9.50
CA VAL A 170 -9.75 7.35 -9.67
C VAL A 170 -9.98 8.20 -8.43
N PHE A 171 -11.14 8.04 -7.78
CA PHE A 171 -11.53 8.79 -6.59
C PHE A 171 -11.45 7.97 -5.30
N ASP A 172 -10.90 6.76 -5.29
CA ASP A 172 -10.68 6.02 -4.03
C ASP A 172 -9.54 6.67 -3.23
N PRO A 173 -9.78 7.12 -1.99
CA PRO A 173 -8.77 7.82 -1.21
C PRO A 173 -7.60 6.92 -0.82
N ASN A 174 -7.79 5.60 -0.66
CA ASN A 174 -6.68 4.69 -0.36
C ASN A 174 -5.76 4.52 -1.58
N LEU A 175 -6.34 4.41 -2.79
CA LEU A 175 -5.54 4.36 -4.01
C LEU A 175 -4.80 5.68 -4.23
N LEU A 176 -5.49 6.82 -4.10
CA LEU A 176 -4.88 8.15 -4.20
C LEU A 176 -3.74 8.35 -3.18
N ALA A 177 -3.92 7.91 -1.94
CA ALA A 177 -2.92 8.02 -0.87
C ALA A 177 -1.60 7.32 -1.21
N HIS A 178 -1.64 6.19 -1.92
CA HIS A 178 -0.46 5.39 -2.24
C HIS A 178 0.02 5.53 -3.70
N SER A 179 -0.78 6.11 -4.59
CA SER A 179 -0.44 6.24 -6.01
C SER A 179 0.76 7.15 -6.29
N ALA A 180 1.00 8.19 -5.49
CA ALA A 180 2.11 9.11 -5.69
C ALA A 180 3.23 8.98 -4.64
N LEU A 181 3.13 8.10 -3.65
CA LEU A 181 4.23 7.88 -2.70
C LEU A 181 5.33 7.01 -3.32
N VAL A 182 6.59 7.30 -2.99
CA VAL A 182 7.75 6.50 -3.45
C VAL A 182 7.86 5.19 -2.68
N THR A 183 6.92 4.26 -2.91
CA THR A 183 6.91 2.90 -2.31
C THR A 183 6.60 1.84 -3.37
N ALA A 184 6.68 0.55 -2.99
CA ALA A 184 6.32 -0.55 -3.87
C ALA A 184 4.81 -0.85 -3.94
N ASP A 185 3.97 -0.18 -3.16
CA ASP A 185 2.60 -0.64 -2.89
C ASP A 185 1.69 -0.51 -4.13
N ILE A 186 1.74 0.63 -4.83
CA ILE A 186 1.00 0.84 -6.10
C ILE A 186 1.56 -0.03 -7.24
N ALA A 187 2.88 -0.28 -7.24
CA ALA A 187 3.53 -1.16 -8.20
C ALA A 187 3.09 -2.62 -8.02
N ALA A 188 2.98 -3.07 -6.76
CA ALA A 188 2.42 -4.39 -6.44
C ALA A 188 0.96 -4.48 -6.91
N ALA A 189 0.10 -3.51 -6.59
CA ALA A 189 -1.30 -3.51 -7.02
C ALA A 189 -1.45 -3.54 -8.57
N PHE A 190 -0.62 -2.78 -9.29
CA PHE A 190 -0.53 -2.81 -10.75
C PHE A 190 -0.13 -4.20 -11.27
N PHE A 191 1.01 -4.73 -10.83
CA PHE A 191 1.55 -5.97 -11.38
C PHE A 191 0.79 -7.22 -10.93
N PHE A 192 0.19 -7.27 -9.73
CA PHE A 192 -0.75 -8.33 -9.35
C PHE A 192 -1.94 -8.34 -10.30
N THR A 193 -2.59 -7.19 -10.52
CA THR A 193 -3.73 -7.07 -11.44
C THR A 193 -3.33 -7.49 -12.86
N ALA A 194 -2.19 -7.01 -13.34
CA ALA A 194 -1.70 -7.31 -14.69
C ALA A 194 -1.37 -8.80 -14.86
N ALA A 195 -0.64 -9.41 -13.91
CA ALA A 195 -0.24 -10.81 -13.96
C ALA A 195 -1.44 -11.77 -13.90
N VAL A 196 -2.41 -11.49 -13.02
CA VAL A 196 -3.66 -12.26 -12.90
C VAL A 196 -4.46 -12.18 -14.19
N TRP A 197 -4.66 -10.98 -14.74
CA TRP A 197 -5.49 -10.79 -15.92
C TRP A 197 -4.85 -11.27 -17.21
N SER A 198 -3.56 -11.00 -17.40
CA SER A 198 -2.84 -11.43 -18.60
C SER A 198 -2.72 -12.95 -18.65
N TYR A 199 -2.45 -13.60 -17.51
CA TYR A 199 -2.33 -15.05 -17.44
C TYR A 199 -3.68 -15.74 -17.69
N PHE A 200 -4.76 -15.24 -17.08
CA PHE A 200 -6.12 -15.66 -17.42
C PHE A 200 -6.41 -15.54 -18.92
N GLN A 201 -5.96 -14.46 -19.57
CA GLN A 201 -6.14 -14.28 -21.00
C GLN A 201 -5.26 -15.19 -21.86
N LEU A 202 -4.03 -15.47 -21.44
CA LEU A 202 -3.11 -16.43 -22.05
C LEU A 202 -3.70 -17.85 -22.02
N LEU A 203 -4.27 -18.25 -20.89
CA LEU A 203 -4.88 -19.57 -20.68
C LEU A 203 -6.15 -19.81 -21.51
N GLN A 204 -6.84 -18.76 -21.97
CA GLN A 204 -7.95 -18.88 -22.93
C GLN A 204 -7.47 -18.92 -24.37
N HIS A 205 -6.51 -18.06 -24.70
CA HIS A 205 -6.05 -17.80 -26.06
C HIS A 205 -4.52 -17.72 -26.07
N VAL A 206 -3.88 -18.88 -26.20
CA VAL A 206 -2.41 -19.01 -26.19
C VAL A 206 -1.86 -18.38 -27.47
N ASN A 207 -1.29 -17.18 -27.34
CA ASN A 207 -0.70 -16.44 -28.46
C ASN A 207 0.48 -15.57 -28.00
N ARG A 208 1.31 -15.15 -28.96
CA ARG A 208 2.53 -14.36 -28.69
C ARG A 208 2.25 -13.07 -27.91
N ARG A 209 1.15 -12.37 -28.19
CA ARG A 209 0.80 -11.12 -27.51
C ARG A 209 0.53 -11.35 -26.03
N TRP A 210 -0.34 -12.29 -25.68
CA TRP A 210 -0.63 -12.57 -24.26
C TRP A 210 0.56 -13.22 -23.55
N PHE A 211 1.37 -14.01 -24.25
CA PHE A 211 2.59 -14.59 -23.65
C PHE A 211 3.58 -13.48 -23.25
N VAL A 212 3.86 -12.52 -24.14
CA VAL A 212 4.76 -11.39 -23.84
C VAL A 212 4.18 -10.50 -22.74
N ILE A 213 2.89 -10.14 -22.80
CA ILE A 213 2.26 -9.33 -21.73
C ILE A 213 2.38 -10.05 -20.39
N THR A 214 2.11 -11.36 -20.35
CA THR A 214 2.20 -12.16 -19.11
C THR A 214 3.63 -12.27 -18.59
N ALA A 215 4.61 -12.50 -19.47
CA ALA A 215 6.01 -12.54 -19.09
C ALA A 215 6.47 -11.21 -18.46
N LEU A 216 6.10 -10.07 -19.07
CA LEU A 216 6.39 -8.75 -18.53
C LEU A 216 5.65 -8.48 -17.21
N SER A 217 4.38 -8.87 -17.09
CA SER A 217 3.60 -8.68 -15.85
C SER A 217 4.12 -9.54 -14.70
N TRP A 218 4.53 -10.78 -14.96
CA TRP A 218 5.11 -11.67 -13.95
C TRP A 218 6.50 -11.18 -13.54
N ALA A 219 7.36 -10.83 -14.49
CA ALA A 219 8.67 -10.27 -14.19
C ALA A 219 8.55 -8.97 -13.38
N GLY A 220 7.66 -8.05 -13.78
CA GLY A 220 7.37 -6.84 -13.04
C GLY A 220 6.85 -7.10 -11.63
N LEU A 221 5.98 -8.10 -11.42
CA LEU A 221 5.47 -8.46 -10.09
C LEU A 221 6.59 -8.94 -9.15
N PHE A 222 7.40 -9.90 -9.61
CA PHE A 222 8.51 -10.44 -8.81
C PHE A 222 9.64 -9.43 -8.60
N LEU A 223 9.81 -8.46 -9.51
CA LEU A 223 10.73 -7.33 -9.33
C LEU A 223 10.13 -6.17 -8.52
N ALA A 224 8.83 -6.17 -8.22
CA ALA A 224 8.16 -5.11 -7.46
C ALA A 224 8.12 -5.38 -5.94
N LYS A 225 7.72 -6.59 -5.51
CA LYS A 225 7.47 -6.86 -4.08
C LYS A 225 7.75 -8.31 -3.70
N MET A 226 8.33 -8.51 -2.51
CA MET A 226 8.64 -9.84 -1.96
C MET A 226 7.41 -10.71 -1.67
N SER A 227 6.19 -10.15 -1.70
CA SER A 227 4.93 -10.90 -1.62
C SER A 227 4.50 -11.56 -2.95
N ALA A 228 5.24 -11.34 -4.05
CA ALA A 228 4.98 -11.94 -5.35
C ALA A 228 4.75 -13.48 -5.35
N PRO A 229 5.39 -14.32 -4.50
CA PRO A 229 5.10 -15.75 -4.44
C PRO A 229 3.62 -16.09 -4.14
N ALA A 230 2.87 -15.22 -3.45
CA ALA A 230 1.43 -15.39 -3.23
C ALA A 230 0.63 -15.49 -4.55
N PHE A 231 1.09 -14.82 -5.61
CA PHE A 231 0.49 -14.92 -6.94
C PHE A 231 0.61 -16.34 -7.53
N LEU A 232 1.59 -17.16 -7.15
CA LEU A 232 1.72 -18.52 -7.68
C LEU A 232 0.51 -19.39 -7.32
N LEU A 233 -0.09 -19.20 -6.14
CA LEU A 233 -1.35 -19.87 -5.77
C LEU A 233 -2.52 -19.39 -6.64
N VAL A 234 -2.60 -18.09 -6.96
CA VAL A 234 -3.59 -17.55 -7.90
C VAL A 234 -3.38 -18.14 -9.30
N ALA A 235 -2.13 -18.27 -9.75
CA ALA A 235 -1.78 -18.87 -11.02
C ALA A 235 -2.17 -20.36 -11.07
N VAL A 236 -1.93 -21.14 -10.01
CA VAL A 236 -2.39 -22.54 -9.91
C VAL A 236 -3.92 -22.61 -10.01
N ILE A 237 -4.65 -21.78 -9.28
CA ILE A 237 -6.13 -21.73 -9.36
C ILE A 237 -6.57 -21.41 -10.79
N LEU A 238 -6.03 -20.36 -11.41
CA LEU A 238 -6.37 -19.99 -12.79
C LEU A 238 -6.01 -21.09 -13.80
N ALA A 239 -4.93 -21.82 -13.59
CA ALA A 239 -4.46 -22.93 -14.44
C ALA A 239 -5.36 -24.17 -14.37
N THR A 240 -5.88 -24.52 -13.18
CA THR A 240 -6.72 -25.73 -13.02
C THR A 240 -8.06 -25.62 -13.75
N LEU A 241 -8.68 -24.43 -13.76
CA LEU A 241 -10.00 -24.19 -14.36
C LEU A 241 -10.09 -24.58 -15.85
N PRO A 242 -9.23 -24.10 -16.78
CA PRO A 242 -9.28 -24.50 -18.18
C PRO A 242 -8.90 -25.97 -18.40
N VAL A 243 -7.96 -26.52 -17.62
CA VAL A 243 -7.52 -27.93 -17.69
C VAL A 243 -8.67 -28.88 -17.36
N LEU A 244 -9.43 -28.59 -16.29
CA LEU A 244 -10.58 -29.41 -15.87
C LEU A 244 -11.81 -29.22 -16.76
N SER A 245 -11.98 -28.03 -17.35
CA SER A 245 -13.12 -27.70 -18.22
C SER A 245 -13.20 -28.55 -19.49
N HIS A 246 -14.42 -28.70 -20.02
CA HIS A 246 -14.67 -29.40 -21.29
C HIS A 246 -14.40 -28.56 -22.54
N GLU A 247 -14.29 -27.23 -22.41
CA GLU A 247 -14.01 -26.33 -23.54
C GLU A 247 -12.54 -26.44 -23.97
N PRO A 248 -12.21 -26.50 -25.28
CA PRO A 248 -10.83 -26.59 -25.73
C PRO A 248 -10.04 -25.29 -25.46
N MET A 249 -8.75 -25.42 -25.19
CA MET A 249 -7.83 -24.27 -25.22
C MET A 249 -7.44 -23.96 -26.66
N THR A 250 -7.39 -22.68 -27.03
CA THR A 250 -7.01 -22.24 -28.39
C THR A 250 -5.54 -21.82 -28.42
N ILE A 251 -4.75 -22.39 -29.34
CA ILE A 251 -3.37 -22.00 -29.61
C ILE A 251 -3.33 -21.29 -30.96
N ARG A 252 -2.88 -20.03 -30.97
CA ARG A 252 -2.75 -19.18 -32.16
C ARG A 252 -1.38 -18.51 -32.19
N VAL A 253 -0.44 -19.12 -32.91
CA VAL A 253 0.93 -18.64 -33.05
C VAL A 253 1.30 -18.60 -34.53
N ASN A 254 1.42 -17.39 -35.09
CA ASN A 254 1.69 -17.16 -36.51
C ASN A 254 0.65 -17.87 -37.40
N ARG A 255 1.08 -18.85 -38.22
CA ARG A 255 0.19 -19.68 -39.07
C ARG A 255 -0.39 -20.91 -38.38
N PHE A 256 -0.04 -21.16 -37.11
CA PHE A 256 -0.49 -22.31 -36.33
C PHE A 256 -1.75 -21.94 -35.53
N ASP A 257 -2.93 -22.41 -35.97
CA ASP A 257 -4.18 -22.39 -35.19
C ASP A 257 -4.55 -23.85 -34.85
N GLN A 258 -4.62 -24.18 -33.56
CA GLN A 258 -4.90 -25.53 -33.06
C GLN A 258 -5.75 -25.48 -31.79
N GLN A 259 -6.58 -26.51 -31.60
CA GLN A 259 -7.45 -26.64 -30.43
C GLN A 259 -7.04 -27.84 -29.56
N VAL A 260 -6.82 -27.59 -28.27
CA VAL A 260 -6.43 -28.62 -27.30
C VAL A 260 -7.61 -28.93 -26.38
N ALA A 261 -8.34 -30.00 -26.73
CA ALA A 261 -9.51 -30.47 -25.97
C ALA A 261 -9.13 -31.43 -24.82
N THR A 262 -8.18 -32.33 -25.04
CA THR A 262 -7.84 -33.43 -24.11
C THR A 262 -7.17 -32.92 -22.84
N ARG A 263 -7.67 -33.33 -21.65
CA ARG A 263 -7.20 -32.86 -20.34
C ARG A 263 -5.68 -32.97 -20.13
N TRP A 264 -5.06 -34.10 -20.45
CA TRP A 264 -3.61 -34.28 -20.28
C TRP A 264 -2.80 -33.36 -21.21
N ARG A 265 -3.26 -33.14 -22.45
CA ARG A 265 -2.60 -32.23 -23.40
C ARG A 265 -2.69 -30.77 -22.92
N LYS A 266 -3.82 -30.38 -22.34
CA LYS A 266 -3.97 -29.06 -21.68
C LYS A 266 -3.01 -28.93 -20.50
N LEU A 267 -2.91 -29.96 -19.65
CA LEU A 267 -2.00 -29.96 -18.50
C LEU A 267 -0.54 -29.78 -18.94
N VAL A 268 -0.07 -30.55 -19.94
CA VAL A 268 1.28 -30.41 -20.52
C VAL A 268 1.50 -29.02 -21.11
N LEU A 269 0.53 -28.48 -21.86
CA LEU A 269 0.59 -27.12 -22.42
C LEU A 269 0.72 -26.06 -21.32
N VAL A 270 -0.09 -26.15 -20.26
CA VAL A 270 -0.09 -25.19 -19.15
C VAL A 270 1.19 -25.29 -18.33
N ILE A 271 1.69 -26.50 -18.07
CA ILE A 271 3.00 -26.71 -17.41
C ILE A 271 4.12 -26.10 -18.25
N GLY A 272 4.16 -26.36 -19.57
CA GLY A 272 5.17 -25.80 -20.47
C GLY A 272 5.14 -24.27 -20.55
N LEU A 273 3.95 -23.67 -20.67
CA LEU A 273 3.79 -22.21 -20.66
C LEU A 273 4.20 -21.61 -19.31
N THR A 274 3.81 -22.22 -18.19
CA THR A 274 4.14 -21.75 -16.84
C THR A 274 5.63 -21.86 -16.56
N GLY A 275 6.27 -22.98 -16.93
CA GLY A 275 7.70 -23.18 -16.80
C GLY A 275 8.51 -22.16 -17.62
N ALA A 276 8.07 -21.88 -18.85
CA ALA A 276 8.69 -20.83 -19.67
C ALA A 276 8.54 -19.42 -19.06
N LEU A 277 7.38 -19.10 -18.46
CA LEU A 277 7.17 -17.85 -17.74
C LEU A 277 8.05 -17.75 -16.49
N ILE A 278 8.16 -18.83 -15.69
CA ILE A 278 9.04 -18.89 -14.51
C ILE A 278 10.51 -18.70 -14.92
N ALA A 279 10.97 -19.36 -15.99
CA ALA A 279 12.32 -19.18 -16.51
C ALA A 279 12.58 -17.70 -16.89
N ILE A 280 11.64 -17.03 -17.56
CA ILE A 280 11.75 -15.60 -17.87
C ILE A 280 11.78 -14.74 -16.60
N VAL A 281 10.97 -15.05 -15.58
CA VAL A 281 11.00 -14.34 -14.28
C VAL A 281 12.36 -14.49 -13.61
N VAL A 282 12.91 -15.71 -13.53
CA VAL A 282 14.26 -15.96 -12.95
C VAL A 282 15.33 -15.20 -13.74
N THR A 283 15.29 -15.23 -15.08
CA THR A 283 16.21 -14.45 -15.93
C THR A 283 16.06 -12.95 -15.71
N ALA A 284 14.83 -12.43 -15.55
CA ALA A 284 14.58 -11.01 -15.30
C ALA A 284 15.06 -10.56 -13.91
N ILE A 285 14.92 -11.41 -12.88
CA ILE A 285 15.54 -11.22 -11.57
C ILE A 285 17.05 -11.09 -11.75
N TRP A 286 17.73 -12.10 -12.30
CA TRP A 286 19.18 -12.04 -12.52
C TRP A 286 19.64 -10.82 -13.34
N ALA A 287 18.94 -10.48 -14.43
CA ALA A 287 19.23 -9.29 -15.24
C ALA A 287 19.11 -7.98 -14.44
N SER A 288 18.12 -7.85 -13.55
CA SER A 288 17.93 -6.67 -12.71
C SER A 288 19.03 -6.46 -11.65
N TYR A 289 19.79 -7.51 -11.34
CA TYR A 289 21.00 -7.50 -10.49
C TYR A 289 22.29 -7.65 -11.32
N ALA A 290 22.24 -7.33 -12.63
CA ALA A 290 23.37 -7.35 -13.56
C ALA A 290 24.10 -8.70 -13.64
N PHE A 291 23.38 -9.82 -13.48
CA PHE A 291 23.90 -11.18 -13.42
C PHE A 291 24.97 -11.40 -12.32
N ARG A 292 25.00 -10.54 -11.29
CA ARG A 292 25.95 -10.62 -10.17
C ARG A 292 25.25 -11.20 -8.93
N PHE A 293 25.86 -12.21 -8.30
CA PHE A 293 25.34 -12.76 -7.06
C PHE A 293 25.47 -11.78 -5.89
N SER A 294 26.68 -11.22 -5.69
CA SER A 294 26.98 -10.29 -4.58
C SER A 294 26.10 -9.01 -4.64
N PRO A 295 25.55 -8.54 -3.50
CA PRO A 295 24.75 -7.32 -3.42
C PRO A 295 25.55 -6.06 -3.75
N PHE A 296 26.87 -6.06 -3.53
CA PHE A 296 27.75 -4.90 -3.70
C PHE A 296 29.19 -5.30 -4.05
N PRO A 297 30.03 -4.37 -4.54
CA PRO A 297 31.49 -4.58 -4.63
C PRO A 297 32.08 -4.87 -3.24
N GLN A 298 32.87 -5.94 -3.12
CA GLN A 298 33.37 -6.42 -1.83
C GLN A 298 34.22 -5.35 -1.14
N THR A 299 33.75 -4.90 0.01
CA THR A 299 34.40 -3.92 0.88
C THR A 299 34.14 -4.35 2.32
N GLU A 300 35.22 -4.62 3.08
CA GLU A 300 35.15 -5.38 4.34
C GLU A 300 34.13 -4.83 5.36
N PRO A 301 34.11 -3.53 5.72
CA PRO A 301 33.25 -3.04 6.80
C PRO A 301 31.74 -3.24 6.56
N VAL A 302 31.32 -3.28 5.29
CA VAL A 302 29.91 -3.49 4.92
C VAL A 302 29.61 -4.98 4.80
N ARG A 303 30.59 -5.82 4.43
CA ARG A 303 30.38 -7.26 4.37
C ARG A 303 30.18 -7.86 5.76
N GLU A 304 30.88 -7.37 6.79
CA GLU A 304 30.64 -7.74 8.18
C GLU A 304 29.20 -7.43 8.63
N VAL A 305 28.76 -6.17 8.48
CA VAL A 305 27.39 -5.73 8.81
C VAL A 305 26.33 -6.52 8.05
N TRP A 306 26.58 -6.79 6.76
CA TRP A 306 25.69 -7.59 5.91
C TRP A 306 25.59 -9.06 6.37
N ASN A 307 26.72 -9.68 6.72
CA ASN A 307 26.74 -11.05 7.24
C ASN A 307 25.99 -11.15 8.58
N ALA A 308 26.16 -10.17 9.49
CA ALA A 308 25.42 -10.11 10.74
C ALA A 308 23.90 -9.96 10.52
N ARG A 309 23.48 -9.11 9.58
CA ARG A 309 22.07 -8.99 9.15
C ARG A 309 21.52 -10.31 8.59
N TRP A 310 22.32 -11.05 7.81
CA TRP A 310 21.96 -12.37 7.30
C TRP A 310 21.75 -13.38 8.44
N GLN A 311 22.64 -13.42 9.43
CA GLN A 311 22.52 -14.29 10.60
C GLN A 311 21.23 -14.00 11.39
N ALA A 312 20.88 -12.71 11.58
CA ALA A 312 19.63 -12.32 12.24
C ALA A 312 18.37 -12.74 11.46
N CYS A 313 18.42 -12.81 10.14
CA CYS A 313 17.31 -13.28 9.29
C CYS A 313 17.16 -14.81 9.24
N LEU A 314 18.16 -15.56 9.68
CA LEU A 314 18.23 -17.03 9.58
C LEU A 314 18.41 -17.70 10.97
N SER A 315 18.05 -16.99 12.05
CA SER A 315 18.31 -17.43 13.42
C SER A 315 17.41 -18.57 13.90
N ASP A 316 16.23 -18.76 13.29
CA ASP A 316 15.18 -19.62 13.83
C ASP A 316 15.22 -21.02 13.20
N HIS A 317 16.01 -21.19 12.13
CA HIS A 317 16.30 -22.46 11.46
C HIS A 317 15.04 -23.21 10.98
N ASN A 318 13.98 -22.46 10.65
CA ASN A 318 12.74 -23.02 10.11
C ASN A 318 12.91 -23.49 8.65
N THR A 319 11.90 -24.18 8.12
CA THR A 319 11.91 -24.74 6.76
C THR A 319 12.14 -23.69 5.67
N LEU A 320 11.59 -22.49 5.82
CA LEU A 320 11.77 -21.41 4.85
C LEU A 320 13.19 -20.85 4.90
N GLU A 321 13.73 -20.61 6.10
CA GLU A 321 15.13 -20.21 6.30
C GLU A 321 16.11 -21.25 5.76
N THR A 322 15.80 -22.54 5.89
CA THR A 322 16.57 -23.65 5.30
C THR A 322 16.53 -23.60 3.77
N MET A 323 15.36 -23.39 3.16
CA MET A 323 15.22 -23.25 1.70
C MET A 323 15.95 -22.02 1.16
N VAL A 324 15.89 -20.89 1.87
CA VAL A 324 16.60 -19.65 1.49
C VAL A 324 18.11 -19.83 1.65
N SER A 325 18.57 -20.48 2.71
CA SER A 325 20.00 -20.80 2.91
C SER A 325 20.50 -21.70 1.78
N PHE A 326 19.79 -22.79 1.48
CA PHE A 326 20.12 -23.66 0.34
C PHE A 326 20.19 -22.87 -0.99
N ALA A 327 19.22 -21.99 -1.26
CA ALA A 327 19.18 -21.17 -2.46
C ALA A 327 20.31 -20.12 -2.52
N ARG A 328 20.74 -19.59 -1.37
CA ARG A 328 21.88 -18.69 -1.24
C ARG A 328 23.18 -19.45 -1.49
N ASP A 329 23.38 -20.57 -0.82
CA ASP A 329 24.63 -21.32 -0.84
C ASP A 329 24.89 -22.00 -2.20
N HIS A 330 23.83 -22.27 -2.98
CA HIS A 330 23.90 -22.75 -4.37
C HIS A 330 23.78 -21.63 -5.42
N HIS A 331 23.77 -20.35 -5.01
CA HIS A 331 23.63 -19.18 -5.88
C HIS A 331 22.46 -19.27 -6.88
N LEU A 332 21.27 -19.73 -6.44
CA LEU A 332 20.10 -19.92 -7.34
C LEU A 332 19.47 -18.59 -7.79
N LEU A 333 19.55 -17.56 -6.94
CA LEU A 333 19.08 -16.20 -7.18
C LEU A 333 20.10 -15.20 -6.60
N PRO A 334 20.09 -13.93 -7.02
CA PRO A 334 20.97 -12.89 -6.48
C PRO A 334 20.85 -12.78 -4.95
N GLU A 335 21.98 -12.60 -4.26
CA GLU A 335 22.04 -12.59 -2.80
C GLU A 335 21.16 -11.49 -2.19
N ALA A 336 21.13 -10.31 -2.81
CA ALA A 336 20.26 -9.20 -2.39
C ALA A 336 18.77 -9.53 -2.46
N TYR A 337 18.34 -10.30 -3.48
CA TYR A 337 16.95 -10.72 -3.64
C TYR A 337 16.56 -11.76 -2.58
N LEU A 338 17.44 -12.74 -2.34
CA LEU A 338 17.26 -13.74 -1.29
C LEU A 338 17.24 -13.10 0.10
N TYR A 339 18.13 -12.13 0.35
CA TYR A 339 18.16 -11.36 1.58
C TYR A 339 16.86 -10.57 1.77
N GLY A 340 16.37 -9.89 0.73
CA GLY A 340 15.10 -9.15 0.81
C GLY A 340 13.89 -10.02 1.14
N PHE A 341 13.84 -11.23 0.58
CA PHE A 341 12.82 -12.22 0.93
C PHE A 341 12.95 -12.70 2.39
N ALA A 342 14.16 -13.05 2.83
CA ALA A 342 14.43 -13.46 4.21
C ALA A 342 14.08 -12.37 5.24
N PHE A 343 14.54 -11.14 4.97
CA PHE A 343 14.28 -9.96 5.79
C PHE A 343 12.78 -9.71 5.90
N THR A 344 12.06 -9.65 4.77
CA THR A 344 10.60 -9.43 4.76
C THR A 344 9.86 -10.51 5.55
N ASN A 345 10.27 -11.78 5.42
CA ASN A 345 9.67 -12.88 6.17
C ASN A 345 9.94 -12.76 7.67
N LYS A 346 11.18 -12.46 8.08
CA LYS A 346 11.56 -12.26 9.49
C LYS A 346 10.82 -11.08 10.11
N SER A 347 10.79 -9.94 9.43
CA SER A 347 10.06 -8.73 9.83
C SER A 347 8.54 -8.90 9.87
N ALA A 348 8.00 -9.93 9.23
CA ALA A 348 6.59 -10.28 9.29
C ALA A 348 6.22 -11.20 10.46
N MET A 349 7.18 -11.80 11.19
CA MET A 349 6.90 -12.67 12.34
C MET A 349 6.61 -11.88 13.62
N TYR A 350 7.42 -10.84 13.87
CA TYR A 350 7.31 -9.99 15.05
C TYR A 350 7.25 -8.54 14.58
N ARG A 351 6.07 -7.93 14.66
CA ARG A 351 5.84 -6.55 14.24
C ARG A 351 4.80 -5.91 15.15
N PRO A 352 5.13 -4.78 15.81
CA PRO A 352 4.16 -3.99 16.56
C PRO A 352 2.96 -3.61 15.69
N ALA A 353 1.77 -3.82 16.22
CA ALA A 353 0.50 -3.57 15.57
C ALA A 353 -0.47 -2.91 16.56
N PHE A 354 -1.37 -2.09 16.04
CA PHE A 354 -2.38 -1.39 16.82
C PHE A 354 -3.77 -1.58 16.19
N LEU A 355 -4.78 -1.86 17.03
CA LEU A 355 -6.16 -2.01 16.60
C LEU A 355 -7.12 -1.63 17.72
N ASP A 356 -7.98 -0.64 17.48
CA ASP A 356 -9.08 -0.23 18.37
C ASP A 356 -8.65 0.06 19.83
N GLY A 357 -7.46 0.63 20.01
CA GLY A 357 -6.88 0.95 21.32
C GLY A 357 -6.02 -0.16 21.94
N GLU A 358 -5.95 -1.35 21.34
CA GLU A 358 -5.09 -2.44 21.78
C GLU A 358 -3.78 -2.49 20.97
N TRP A 359 -2.73 -3.05 21.59
CA TRP A 359 -1.42 -3.29 20.98
C TRP A 359 -1.09 -4.79 20.95
N SER A 360 -0.38 -5.24 19.92
CA SER A 360 0.11 -6.61 19.77
C SER A 360 1.42 -6.65 18.99
N ASN A 361 2.40 -7.46 19.41
CA ASN A 361 3.63 -7.70 18.64
C ASN A 361 3.50 -8.81 17.59
N THR A 362 2.35 -9.49 17.54
CA THR A 362 2.03 -10.58 16.61
C THR A 362 0.75 -10.29 15.81
N GLY A 363 0.30 -9.03 15.79
CA GLY A 363 -0.90 -8.60 15.07
C GLY A 363 -2.21 -9.08 15.69
N PHE A 364 -3.28 -8.98 14.89
CA PHE A 364 -4.65 -9.37 15.19
C PHE A 364 -5.28 -10.00 13.95
N THR A 365 -5.90 -11.17 14.07
CA THR A 365 -6.61 -11.83 12.94
C THR A 365 -7.75 -10.97 12.35
N SER A 366 -8.29 -10.06 13.14
CA SER A 366 -9.31 -9.08 12.75
C SER A 366 -8.77 -7.80 12.13
N PHE A 367 -7.44 -7.58 12.11
CA PHE A 367 -6.82 -6.32 11.65
C PHE A 367 -7.24 -5.96 10.23
N PHE A 368 -6.99 -6.84 9.26
CA PHE A 368 -7.33 -6.56 7.86
C PHE A 368 -8.83 -6.50 7.57
N PRO A 369 -9.70 -7.37 8.13
CA PRO A 369 -11.15 -7.21 8.04
C PRO A 369 -11.66 -5.87 8.59
N ARG A 370 -11.14 -5.40 9.74
CA ARG A 370 -11.52 -4.10 10.32
C ARG A 370 -10.93 -2.94 9.52
N ALA A 371 -9.68 -3.03 9.10
CA ALA A 371 -9.05 -2.02 8.24
C ALA A 371 -9.80 -1.88 6.91
N PHE A 372 -10.20 -2.98 6.27
CA PHE A 372 -11.08 -2.93 5.11
C PHE A 372 -12.41 -2.23 5.45
N LEU A 373 -13.08 -2.59 6.54
CA LEU A 373 -14.34 -1.95 6.94
C LEU A 373 -14.21 -0.44 7.24
N TYR A 374 -13.11 0.00 7.84
CA TYR A 374 -12.90 1.40 8.25
C TYR A 374 -12.34 2.29 7.14
N LYS A 375 -11.47 1.73 6.28
CA LYS A 375 -10.78 2.46 5.20
C LYS A 375 -11.51 2.40 3.87
N THR A 376 -12.39 1.43 3.61
CA THR A 376 -13.15 1.38 2.36
C THR A 376 -14.30 2.39 2.39
N PRO A 377 -14.47 3.25 1.36
CA PRO A 377 -15.61 4.15 1.30
C PRO A 377 -16.96 3.44 1.33
N ILE A 378 -17.92 3.97 2.08
CA ILE A 378 -19.30 3.46 2.13
C ILE A 378 -19.93 3.35 0.73
N PRO A 379 -19.85 4.35 -0.18
CA PRO A 379 -20.38 4.19 -1.54
C PRO A 379 -19.78 3.01 -2.32
N LEU A 380 -18.49 2.70 -2.12
CA LEU A 380 -17.85 1.52 -2.71
C LEU A 380 -18.37 0.21 -2.10
N LEU A 381 -18.52 0.14 -0.77
CA LEU A 381 -19.10 -1.02 -0.09
C LEU A 381 -20.55 -1.29 -0.56
N LEU A 382 -21.35 -0.24 -0.69
CA LEU A 382 -22.74 -0.33 -1.16
C LEU A 382 -22.83 -0.78 -2.63
N LEU A 383 -21.93 -0.29 -3.51
CA LEU A 383 -21.83 -0.76 -4.89
C LEU A 383 -21.34 -2.21 -5.00
N LEU A 384 -20.41 -2.62 -4.14
CA LEU A 384 -19.95 -4.00 -4.05
C LEU A 384 -21.09 -4.95 -3.62
N ILE A 385 -21.88 -4.56 -2.62
CA ILE A 385 -23.09 -5.31 -2.21
C ILE A 385 -24.07 -5.43 -3.39
N ALA A 386 -24.34 -4.34 -4.11
CA ALA A 386 -25.20 -4.38 -5.30
C ALA A 386 -24.65 -5.33 -6.39
N ALA A 387 -23.33 -5.32 -6.64
CA ALA A 387 -22.68 -6.22 -7.58
C ALA A 387 -22.74 -7.70 -7.16
N LEU A 388 -22.59 -8.00 -5.86
CA LEU A 388 -22.74 -9.34 -5.31
C LEU A 388 -24.19 -9.85 -5.45
N ILE A 389 -25.19 -9.00 -5.18
CA ILE A 389 -26.61 -9.31 -5.41
C ILE A 389 -26.88 -9.56 -6.90
N ALA A 390 -26.26 -8.79 -7.81
CA ALA A 390 -26.35 -9.02 -9.25
C ALA A 390 -25.83 -10.41 -9.66
N GLY A 391 -24.65 -10.79 -9.14
CA GLY A 391 -24.06 -12.11 -9.34
C GLY A 391 -24.94 -13.24 -8.80
N PHE A 392 -25.40 -13.11 -7.55
CA PHE A 392 -26.25 -14.11 -6.90
C PHE A 392 -27.57 -14.32 -7.62
N LEU A 393 -28.31 -13.25 -7.96
CA LEU A 393 -29.58 -13.35 -8.68
C LEU A 393 -29.40 -13.98 -10.06
N ARG A 394 -28.30 -13.67 -10.76
CA ARG A 394 -27.95 -14.28 -12.05
C ARG A 394 -27.64 -15.77 -11.93
N TRP A 395 -26.93 -16.22 -10.90
CA TRP A 395 -26.73 -17.65 -10.62
C TRP A 395 -28.02 -18.35 -10.21
N ARG A 396 -28.84 -17.74 -9.33
CA ARG A 396 -30.14 -18.27 -8.91
C ARG A 396 -31.06 -18.51 -10.11
N ASN A 397 -31.15 -17.56 -11.03
CA ASN A 397 -31.96 -17.68 -12.23
C ASN A 397 -31.38 -18.73 -13.20
N ALA A 398 -30.05 -18.80 -13.36
CA ALA A 398 -29.41 -19.85 -14.16
C ALA A 398 -29.65 -21.26 -13.58
N TRP A 399 -29.67 -21.40 -12.25
CA TRP A 399 -29.98 -22.66 -11.56
C TRP A 399 -31.44 -23.06 -11.76
N LYS A 400 -32.38 -22.14 -11.55
CA LYS A 400 -33.82 -22.39 -11.79
C LYS A 400 -34.10 -22.85 -13.22
N ASN A 401 -33.37 -22.31 -14.20
CA ASN A 401 -33.49 -22.68 -15.61
C ASN A 401 -32.64 -23.91 -16.00
N GLY A 402 -32.18 -24.72 -15.04
CA GLY A 402 -31.38 -25.95 -15.27
C GLY A 402 -29.97 -25.72 -15.84
N SER A 403 -29.53 -24.47 -16.03
CA SER A 403 -28.36 -24.11 -16.82
C SER A 403 -27.05 -24.15 -16.01
N ARG A 404 -26.68 -25.33 -15.51
CA ARG A 404 -25.41 -25.58 -14.78
C ARG A 404 -24.19 -25.09 -15.58
N SER A 405 -24.21 -25.25 -16.91
CA SER A 405 -23.15 -24.79 -17.82
C SER A 405 -23.02 -23.27 -17.91
N ALA A 406 -24.08 -22.50 -17.66
CA ALA A 406 -23.99 -21.05 -17.56
C ALA A 406 -23.31 -20.60 -16.26
N ILE A 407 -23.60 -21.27 -15.14
CA ILE A 407 -22.96 -20.99 -13.83
C ILE A 407 -21.45 -21.22 -13.92
N LEU A 408 -21.03 -22.38 -14.45
CA LEU A 408 -19.61 -22.72 -14.67
C LEU A 408 -18.90 -21.71 -15.57
N ARG A 409 -19.54 -21.26 -16.66
CA ARG A 409 -18.97 -20.21 -17.53
C ARG A 409 -18.84 -18.87 -16.82
N HIS A 410 -19.80 -18.47 -15.97
CA HIS A 410 -19.68 -17.25 -15.16
C HIS A 410 -18.56 -17.36 -14.11
N LEU A 411 -18.49 -18.48 -13.37
CA LEU A 411 -17.42 -18.75 -12.40
C LEU A 411 -16.03 -18.65 -13.03
N ARG A 412 -15.83 -19.29 -14.19
CA ARG A 412 -14.57 -19.19 -14.95
C ARG A 412 -14.34 -17.77 -15.47
N ARG A 413 -15.37 -17.08 -15.99
CA ARG A 413 -15.21 -15.70 -16.51
C ARG A 413 -14.80 -14.70 -15.41
N LEU A 414 -15.23 -14.92 -14.17
CA LEU A 414 -14.91 -14.08 -13.02
C LEU A 414 -13.69 -14.58 -12.21
N SER A 415 -12.98 -15.63 -12.66
CA SER A 415 -11.86 -16.21 -11.92
C SER A 415 -10.69 -15.28 -11.63
N PRO A 416 -10.34 -14.27 -12.45
CA PRO A 416 -9.35 -13.26 -12.07
C PRO A 416 -9.70 -12.55 -10.76
N ILE A 417 -10.99 -12.26 -10.55
CA ILE A 417 -11.47 -11.50 -9.39
C ILE A 417 -11.46 -12.42 -8.16
N TRP A 418 -12.20 -13.54 -8.21
CA TRP A 418 -12.38 -14.35 -7.01
C TRP A 418 -11.13 -15.14 -6.64
N ALA A 419 -10.26 -15.53 -7.57
CA ALA A 419 -9.02 -16.24 -7.22
C ALA A 419 -8.02 -15.32 -6.52
N LEU A 420 -7.90 -14.06 -6.98
CA LEU A 420 -7.05 -13.06 -6.33
C LEU A 420 -7.61 -12.69 -4.95
N VAL A 421 -8.91 -12.36 -4.86
CA VAL A 421 -9.55 -12.02 -3.58
C VAL A 421 -9.47 -13.18 -2.59
N LEU A 422 -9.71 -14.43 -3.01
CA LEU A 422 -9.65 -15.61 -2.14
C LEU A 422 -8.25 -15.80 -1.55
N VAL A 423 -7.22 -15.93 -2.40
CA VAL A 423 -5.84 -16.18 -1.96
C VAL A 423 -5.35 -15.05 -1.05
N TYR A 424 -5.59 -13.81 -1.45
CA TYR A 424 -5.07 -12.65 -0.73
C TYR A 424 -5.83 -12.37 0.58
N ALA A 425 -7.14 -12.68 0.64
CA ALA A 425 -7.89 -12.67 1.90
C ALA A 425 -7.43 -13.80 2.85
N THR A 426 -7.09 -14.98 2.34
CA THR A 426 -6.48 -16.03 3.17
C THR A 426 -5.15 -15.59 3.74
N PHE A 427 -4.27 -14.97 2.95
CA PHE A 427 -3.01 -14.40 3.45
C PHE A 427 -3.23 -13.26 4.45
N SER A 428 -4.22 -12.39 4.25
CA SER A 428 -4.47 -11.29 5.20
C SER A 428 -4.98 -11.82 6.55
N LEU A 429 -5.77 -12.90 6.59
CA LEU A 429 -6.23 -13.51 7.83
C LEU A 429 -5.15 -14.30 8.59
N THR A 430 -4.04 -14.64 7.94
CA THR A 430 -2.95 -15.45 8.52
C THR A 430 -1.63 -14.70 8.69
N SER A 431 -1.52 -13.46 8.24
CA SER A 431 -0.30 -12.64 8.34
C SER A 431 -0.27 -11.81 9.62
N HIS A 432 0.84 -11.88 10.34
CA HIS A 432 1.15 -11.03 11.50
C HIS A 432 1.63 -9.62 11.12
N LEU A 433 1.85 -9.33 9.83
CA LEU A 433 2.30 -8.02 9.33
C LEU A 433 1.15 -6.99 9.32
N ASN A 434 0.82 -6.46 10.50
CA ASN A 434 -0.38 -5.65 10.74
C ASN A 434 -0.04 -4.17 10.98
N ILE A 435 0.72 -3.58 10.05
CA ILE A 435 1.25 -2.20 10.12
C ILE A 435 0.63 -1.23 9.11
N GLY A 436 -0.29 -1.71 8.26
CA GLY A 436 -0.80 -0.87 7.17
C GLY A 436 -1.94 -1.50 6.38
N HIS A 437 -3.02 -0.75 6.21
CA HIS A 437 -4.06 -1.05 5.23
C HIS A 437 -3.50 -1.24 3.81
N ARG A 438 -2.37 -0.57 3.49
CA ARG A 438 -1.65 -0.67 2.20
C ARG A 438 -1.40 -2.09 1.71
N HIS A 439 -1.21 -3.05 2.61
CA HIS A 439 -1.02 -4.45 2.21
C HIS A 439 -2.23 -5.07 1.50
N LEU A 440 -3.44 -4.51 1.65
CA LEU A 440 -4.64 -4.93 0.90
C LEU A 440 -4.79 -4.30 -0.49
N LEU A 441 -3.96 -3.32 -0.89
CA LEU A 441 -4.11 -2.67 -2.20
C LEU A 441 -4.19 -3.64 -3.40
N PRO A 442 -3.49 -4.80 -3.42
CA PRO A 442 -3.66 -5.76 -4.51
C PRO A 442 -5.07 -6.33 -4.71
N ILE A 443 -5.97 -6.29 -3.71
CA ILE A 443 -7.38 -6.73 -3.90
C ILE A 443 -8.32 -5.61 -4.36
N TYR A 444 -7.97 -4.34 -4.15
CA TYR A 444 -8.82 -3.20 -4.53
C TYR A 444 -9.16 -3.16 -6.03
N PRO A 445 -8.21 -3.36 -6.97
CA PRO A 445 -8.50 -3.47 -8.40
C PRO A 445 -9.57 -4.53 -8.73
N ALA A 446 -9.52 -5.70 -8.08
CA ALA A 446 -10.52 -6.75 -8.25
C ALA A 446 -11.90 -6.32 -7.73
N ILE A 447 -11.96 -5.58 -6.62
CA ILE A 447 -13.19 -5.01 -6.04
C ILE A 447 -13.79 -3.94 -6.96
N PHE A 448 -12.98 -3.00 -7.45
CA PHE A 448 -13.43 -1.97 -8.41
C PHE A 448 -13.98 -2.62 -9.69
N ILE A 449 -13.26 -3.60 -10.24
CA ILE A 449 -13.73 -4.37 -11.41
C ILE A 449 -15.05 -5.08 -11.08
N ALA A 450 -15.18 -5.73 -9.93
CA ALA A 450 -16.41 -6.42 -9.53
C ALA A 450 -17.63 -5.48 -9.46
N CYS A 451 -17.46 -4.25 -8.99
CA CYS A 451 -18.53 -3.24 -8.91
C CYS A 451 -19.16 -2.93 -10.29
N GLY A 452 -18.41 -3.08 -11.39
CA GLY A 452 -18.91 -2.95 -12.76
C GLY A 452 -20.06 -3.93 -13.11
N ALA A 453 -20.24 -5.00 -12.33
CA ALA A 453 -21.36 -5.95 -12.47
C ALA A 453 -22.74 -5.34 -12.17
N CYS A 454 -22.82 -4.18 -11.50
CA CYS A 454 -24.10 -3.48 -11.24
C CYS A 454 -24.86 -3.17 -12.55
N THR A 455 -24.12 -2.99 -13.66
CA THR A 455 -24.65 -2.77 -15.02
C THR A 455 -25.59 -3.87 -15.51
N TYR A 456 -25.53 -5.09 -14.94
CA TYR A 456 -26.47 -6.15 -15.28
C TYR A 456 -27.92 -5.80 -14.92
N PHE A 457 -28.15 -4.95 -13.91
CA PHE A 457 -29.48 -4.45 -13.57
C PHE A 457 -29.99 -3.36 -14.50
N PHE A 458 -29.14 -2.66 -15.25
CA PHE A 458 -29.59 -1.55 -16.11
C PHE A 458 -30.53 -2.02 -17.24
N ARG A 459 -30.61 -3.33 -17.49
CA ARG A 459 -31.54 -3.97 -18.44
C ARG A 459 -32.75 -4.66 -17.78
N THR A 460 -32.92 -4.58 -16.46
CA THR A 460 -34.11 -5.09 -15.74
C THR A 460 -35.13 -3.98 -15.50
N GLN A 461 -36.34 -4.32 -15.07
CA GLN A 461 -37.39 -3.33 -14.75
C GLN A 461 -36.94 -2.29 -13.71
N SER A 462 -36.08 -2.71 -12.77
CA SER A 462 -35.42 -1.86 -11.77
C SER A 462 -34.24 -1.01 -12.30
N GLY A 463 -33.91 -1.10 -13.60
CA GLY A 463 -32.65 -0.58 -14.14
C GLY A 463 -32.45 0.93 -14.00
N LYS A 464 -33.53 1.72 -14.10
CA LYS A 464 -33.48 3.16 -13.82
C LYS A 464 -33.09 3.44 -12.37
N ALA A 465 -33.68 2.74 -11.41
CA ALA A 465 -33.41 2.92 -9.98
C ALA A 465 -31.95 2.53 -9.64
N VAL A 466 -31.45 1.42 -10.19
CA VAL A 466 -30.05 1.01 -9.96
C VAL A 466 -29.06 1.95 -10.65
N ALA A 467 -29.40 2.53 -11.80
CA ALA A 467 -28.57 3.55 -12.45
C ALA A 467 -28.51 4.86 -11.64
N ILE A 468 -29.66 5.33 -11.12
CA ILE A 468 -29.72 6.50 -10.22
C ILE A 468 -28.91 6.23 -8.94
N PHE A 469 -29.09 5.05 -8.32
CA PHE A 469 -28.31 4.62 -7.15
C PHE A 469 -26.81 4.60 -7.43
N ALA A 470 -26.37 3.98 -8.53
CA ALA A 470 -24.95 3.94 -8.91
C ALA A 470 -24.39 5.35 -9.14
N GLY A 471 -25.13 6.21 -9.83
CA GLY A 471 -24.76 7.62 -9.99
C GLY A 471 -24.63 8.36 -8.66
N ALA A 472 -25.58 8.18 -7.74
CA ALA A 472 -25.54 8.78 -6.41
C ALA A 472 -24.33 8.30 -5.58
N MET A 473 -24.02 7.00 -5.61
CA MET A 473 -22.83 6.46 -4.93
C MET A 473 -21.53 6.99 -5.55
N MET A 474 -21.47 7.16 -6.87
CA MET A 474 -20.31 7.75 -7.54
C MET A 474 -20.15 9.25 -7.21
N CYS A 475 -21.25 10.02 -7.16
CA CYS A 475 -21.22 11.41 -6.71
C CYS A 475 -20.75 11.52 -5.25
N TRP A 476 -21.23 10.64 -4.36
CA TRP A 476 -20.76 10.58 -2.97
C TRP A 476 -19.25 10.30 -2.93
N GLN A 477 -18.77 9.25 -3.61
CA GLN A 477 -17.33 8.93 -3.69
C GLN A 477 -16.48 10.12 -4.14
N ILE A 478 -16.91 10.84 -5.19
CA ILE A 478 -16.22 12.01 -5.72
C ILE A 478 -16.19 13.15 -4.71
N ILE A 479 -17.32 13.46 -4.08
CA ILE A 479 -17.44 14.54 -3.10
C ILE A 479 -16.58 14.24 -1.87
N GLU A 480 -16.68 13.03 -1.31
CA GLU A 480 -15.95 12.62 -0.11
C GLU A 480 -14.43 12.62 -0.33
N SER A 481 -13.98 12.14 -1.49
CA SER A 481 -12.58 12.17 -1.89
C SER A 481 -12.07 13.60 -2.15
N SER A 482 -12.89 14.45 -2.78
CA SER A 482 -12.51 15.85 -3.08
C SER A 482 -12.41 16.70 -1.81
N LEU A 483 -13.32 16.51 -0.85
CA LEU A 483 -13.32 17.21 0.44
C LEU A 483 -12.20 16.77 1.38
N LEU A 484 -11.63 15.58 1.16
CA LEU A 484 -10.51 15.08 1.97
C LEU A 484 -9.15 15.60 1.51
N ARG A 485 -9.01 16.04 0.25
CA ARG A 485 -7.73 16.47 -0.31
C ARG A 485 -7.09 17.58 0.57
N PRO A 486 -5.82 17.47 0.98
CA PRO A 486 -4.79 16.49 0.56
C PRO A 486 -4.64 15.25 1.46
N ASP A 487 -5.48 15.08 2.48
CA ASP A 487 -5.30 14.16 3.61
C ASP A 487 -5.67 12.69 3.32
N TYR A 488 -5.50 12.24 2.07
CA TYR A 488 -5.96 10.92 1.58
C TYR A 488 -5.53 9.72 2.45
N LEU A 489 -4.29 9.72 2.94
CA LEU A 489 -3.77 8.64 3.78
C LEU A 489 -4.57 8.50 5.09
N SER A 490 -5.05 9.61 5.63
CA SER A 490 -5.85 9.67 6.85
C SER A 490 -7.34 9.38 6.64
N TYR A 491 -7.77 8.90 5.46
CA TYR A 491 -9.17 8.57 5.23
C TYR A 491 -9.70 7.51 6.19
N PHE A 492 -10.79 7.80 6.89
CA PHE A 492 -11.63 6.82 7.57
C PHE A 492 -13.07 7.14 7.22
N ASN A 493 -13.88 6.11 6.98
CA ASN A 493 -15.29 6.30 6.68
C ASN A 493 -16.11 6.60 7.95
N GLN A 494 -17.42 6.81 7.78
CA GLN A 494 -18.33 7.22 8.84
C GLN A 494 -18.56 6.12 9.90
N VAL A 495 -18.32 4.85 9.59
CA VAL A 495 -18.38 3.73 10.56
C VAL A 495 -17.27 3.84 11.60
N ALA A 496 -16.11 4.37 11.20
CA ALA A 496 -14.96 4.64 12.07
C ALA A 496 -14.95 6.09 12.64
N GLY A 497 -16.09 6.80 12.57
CA GLY A 497 -16.19 8.19 13.05
C GLY A 497 -15.52 9.25 12.17
N GLY A 498 -15.10 8.90 10.94
CA GLY A 498 -14.42 9.80 10.02
C GLY A 498 -12.93 10.01 10.32
N PRO A 499 -12.19 10.76 9.47
CA PRO A 499 -10.74 10.92 9.58
C PRO A 499 -10.24 11.36 10.96
N LYS A 500 -10.95 12.31 11.60
CA LYS A 500 -10.62 12.85 12.93
C LYS A 500 -10.60 11.79 14.05
N ALA A 501 -11.34 10.69 13.90
CA ALA A 501 -11.40 9.60 14.87
C ALA A 501 -10.52 8.39 14.47
N GLY A 502 -9.95 8.38 13.27
CA GLY A 502 -9.22 7.23 12.72
C GLY A 502 -8.10 6.71 13.62
N TYR A 503 -7.40 7.60 14.33
CA TYR A 503 -6.29 7.24 15.23
C TYR A 503 -6.71 6.42 16.46
N LYS A 504 -8.01 6.37 16.76
CA LYS A 504 -8.60 5.52 17.80
C LYS A 504 -8.75 4.06 17.30
N HIS A 505 -8.76 3.85 15.98
CA HIS A 505 -8.95 2.56 15.31
C HIS A 505 -7.64 1.98 14.73
N LEU A 506 -6.90 2.77 13.95
CA LEU A 506 -5.63 2.37 13.30
C LEU A 506 -4.66 3.56 13.28
N VAL A 507 -3.36 3.27 13.36
CA VAL A 507 -2.26 4.25 13.21
C VAL A 507 -1.22 3.69 12.23
N ASP A 508 0.04 4.14 12.29
CA ASP A 508 1.11 3.76 11.35
C ASP A 508 0.70 4.12 9.90
N SER A 509 1.23 3.44 8.88
CA SER A 509 0.94 3.60 7.46
C SER A 509 -0.53 3.41 7.03
N SER A 510 -1.46 3.27 7.99
CA SER A 510 -2.91 3.38 7.81
C SER A 510 -3.47 4.79 8.08
N LEU A 511 -2.71 5.72 8.67
CA LEU A 511 -3.15 7.08 9.03
C LEU A 511 -1.99 8.09 9.18
N ASP A 512 -0.97 7.74 9.95
CA ASP A 512 0.15 8.62 10.35
C ASP A 512 1.45 7.94 9.92
N TRP A 513 2.11 8.52 8.94
CA TRP A 513 3.32 7.97 8.35
C TRP A 513 4.41 9.04 8.16
N GLY A 514 4.27 10.19 8.85
CA GLY A 514 5.18 11.34 8.75
C GLY A 514 4.77 12.45 7.77
N GLN A 515 3.61 12.37 7.12
CA GLN A 515 3.29 13.25 5.99
C GLN A 515 2.94 14.72 6.33
N ASP A 516 2.78 15.07 7.62
CA ASP A 516 2.06 16.29 8.05
C ASP A 516 2.90 17.40 8.71
N LEU A 517 4.23 17.41 8.51
CA LEU A 517 5.05 18.55 8.94
C LEU A 517 4.64 19.90 8.30
N PRO A 518 4.22 20.00 7.02
CA PRO A 518 3.82 21.28 6.43
C PRO A 518 2.57 21.89 7.08
N VAL A 519 1.58 21.07 7.44
CA VAL A 519 0.37 21.55 8.13
C VAL A 519 0.66 21.90 9.59
N LEU A 520 1.59 21.19 10.26
CA LEU A 520 2.11 21.60 11.57
C LEU A 520 2.80 22.97 11.50
N LYS A 521 3.67 23.20 10.51
CA LYS A 521 4.33 24.49 10.31
C LYS A 521 3.32 25.62 10.10
N SER A 522 2.37 25.42 9.17
CA SER A 522 1.30 26.40 8.89
C SER A 522 0.45 26.69 10.13
N TRP A 523 0.12 25.68 10.95
CA TRP A 523 -0.62 25.89 12.20
C TRP A 523 0.18 26.73 13.21
N LEU A 524 1.47 26.43 13.39
CA LEU A 524 2.37 27.17 14.28
C LEU A 524 2.46 28.65 13.85
N ASP A 525 2.62 28.92 12.55
CA ASP A 525 2.75 30.29 12.03
C ASP A 525 1.48 31.16 12.25
N HIS A 526 0.32 30.56 12.54
CA HIS A 526 -0.94 31.27 12.80
C HIS A 526 -1.40 31.25 14.27
N HIS A 527 -0.87 30.36 15.11
CA HIS A 527 -1.34 30.15 16.49
C HIS A 527 -0.24 30.24 17.54
N PHE A 528 1.03 30.34 17.13
CA PHE A 528 2.20 30.35 18.00
C PHE A 528 2.87 31.73 18.02
N ASP A 529 2.09 32.75 18.37
CA ASP A 529 2.63 34.04 18.82
C ASP A 529 3.36 33.82 20.16
N ALA A 530 4.67 33.53 20.08
CA ALA A 530 5.48 33.25 21.25
C ALA A 530 6.04 34.54 21.88
N PRO A 531 5.56 34.97 23.07
CA PRO A 531 6.52 35.44 24.06
C PRO A 531 7.50 34.28 24.33
N ALA A 532 8.77 34.60 24.56
CA ALA A 532 9.88 33.64 24.63
C ALA A 532 9.79 32.56 25.74
N SER A 533 8.67 32.49 26.47
CA SER A 533 8.40 31.59 27.59
C SER A 533 7.66 30.30 27.22
N THR A 534 6.97 30.22 26.08
CA THR A 534 6.14 29.05 25.74
C THR A 534 6.96 27.99 25.02
N ARG A 535 7.22 26.84 25.68
CA ARG A 535 7.96 25.73 25.06
C ARG A 535 7.10 24.95 24.06
N LEU A 536 7.73 24.52 22.97
CA LEU A 536 7.18 23.61 21.97
C LEU A 536 7.87 22.25 22.08
N TYR A 537 7.07 21.18 22.19
CA TYR A 537 7.52 19.80 22.23
C TYR A 537 6.98 19.03 21.03
N LEU A 538 7.82 18.19 20.41
CA LEU A 538 7.44 17.39 19.24
C LEU A 538 7.80 15.90 19.44
N ALA A 539 6.79 15.05 19.36
CA ALA A 539 6.92 13.60 19.25
C ALA A 539 6.47 13.20 17.84
N TYR A 540 7.42 12.93 16.95
CA TYR A 540 7.16 12.77 15.51
C TYR A 540 7.50 11.33 15.06
N PHE A 541 6.61 10.73 14.26
CA PHE A 541 6.76 9.35 13.78
C PHE A 541 7.57 9.23 12.47
N GLY A 542 7.62 10.27 11.64
CA GLY A 542 8.25 10.21 10.31
C GLY A 542 9.77 10.34 10.30
N THR A 543 10.37 10.16 9.13
CA THR A 543 11.83 10.24 8.91
C THR A 543 12.31 11.58 8.32
N ALA A 544 11.38 12.48 7.99
CA ALA A 544 11.71 13.85 7.53
C ALA A 544 12.21 14.72 8.69
N LEU A 545 13.19 15.60 8.48
CA LEU A 545 13.70 16.49 9.54
C LEU A 545 12.75 17.66 9.83
N PRO A 546 12.19 17.84 11.04
CA PRO A 546 11.31 18.98 11.33
C PRO A 546 11.98 20.35 11.10
N ARG A 547 13.28 20.45 11.37
CA ARG A 547 14.06 21.68 11.13
C ARG A 547 14.13 22.10 9.66
N SER A 548 14.08 21.17 8.70
CA SER A 548 14.05 21.57 7.27
C SER A 548 12.72 22.17 6.85
N TYR A 549 11.66 22.03 7.66
CA TYR A 549 10.36 22.67 7.48
C TYR A 549 10.22 23.94 8.36
N GLY A 550 11.32 24.43 8.96
CA GLY A 550 11.28 25.60 9.84
C GLY A 550 10.55 25.37 11.17
N ILE A 551 10.57 24.14 11.67
CA ILE A 551 10.00 23.76 12.98
C ILE A 551 11.14 23.52 13.97
N GLU A 552 11.28 24.42 14.94
CA GLU A 552 12.18 24.26 16.08
C GLU A 552 11.38 23.84 17.31
N ALA A 553 11.51 22.58 17.70
CA ALA A 553 10.82 21.98 18.84
C ALA A 553 11.78 21.13 19.66
N THR A 554 11.50 21.01 20.97
CA THR A 554 12.18 20.05 21.85
C THR A 554 11.71 18.64 21.49
N PRO A 555 12.62 17.72 21.11
CA PRO A 555 12.23 16.34 20.82
C PRO A 555 11.80 15.62 22.11
N LEU A 556 10.73 14.84 22.00
CA LEU A 556 10.25 13.93 23.05
C LEU A 556 10.90 12.53 22.89
N PRO A 557 10.94 11.69 23.95
CA PRO A 557 11.50 10.34 23.88
C PRO A 557 10.62 9.37 23.07
N VAL A 558 10.72 9.45 21.74
CA VAL A 558 10.03 8.54 20.80
C VAL A 558 10.80 7.24 20.63
N ASP A 559 12.13 7.31 20.53
CA ASP A 559 13.04 6.20 20.31
C ASP A 559 14.40 6.40 21.05
N SER A 560 15.38 5.54 20.78
CA SER A 560 16.74 5.63 21.32
C SER A 560 17.66 6.65 20.62
N SER A 561 17.18 7.37 19.60
CA SER A 561 17.98 8.39 18.90
C SER A 561 18.06 9.72 19.67
N THR A 562 17.13 9.95 20.60
CA THR A 562 17.04 11.21 21.37
C THR A 562 18.05 11.23 22.52
N GLN A 563 19.30 11.57 22.21
CA GLN A 563 20.47 11.52 23.12
C GLN A 563 20.36 12.35 24.42
N LYS A 564 19.44 13.32 24.50
CA LYS A 564 19.24 14.15 25.69
C LYS A 564 17.77 14.43 25.91
N LEU A 565 17.20 13.80 26.93
CA LEU A 565 15.80 13.97 27.30
C LEU A 565 15.64 15.17 28.23
N SER A 566 15.00 16.23 27.73
CA SER A 566 14.62 17.38 28.55
C SER A 566 13.48 17.01 29.51
N PRO A 567 13.42 17.61 30.71
CA PRO A 567 12.23 17.54 31.56
C PRO A 567 10.99 18.02 30.80
N LEU A 568 9.87 17.35 31.06
CA LEU A 568 8.55 17.80 30.62
C LEU A 568 8.17 19.03 31.45
N GLU A 569 7.82 20.12 30.76
CA GLU A 569 7.40 21.39 31.37
C GLU A 569 6.11 21.90 30.67
N PRO A 570 5.41 22.89 31.24
CA PRO A 570 4.25 23.51 30.61
C PRO A 570 4.56 24.04 29.20
N GLY A 571 3.61 23.91 28.28
CA GLY A 571 3.82 24.30 26.89
C GLY A 571 2.87 23.64 25.90
N THR A 572 3.24 23.69 24.62
CA THR A 572 2.50 23.06 23.52
C THR A 572 3.16 21.74 23.13
N TYR A 573 2.38 20.67 23.13
CA TYR A 573 2.79 19.30 22.82
C TYR A 573 2.16 18.87 21.51
N CYS A 574 2.98 18.70 20.46
CA CYS A 574 2.59 18.16 19.17
C CYS A 574 3.02 16.69 19.10
N ILE A 575 2.06 15.77 19.06
CA ILE A 575 2.32 14.33 19.15
C ILE A 575 1.67 13.62 17.95
N SER A 576 2.49 12.94 17.15
CA SER A 576 2.06 12.03 16.09
C SER A 576 1.16 10.93 16.65
N ALA A 577 0.06 10.63 15.95
CA ALA A 577 -0.96 9.67 16.35
C ALA A 577 -0.38 8.29 16.69
N THR A 578 0.58 7.79 15.89
CA THR A 578 1.26 6.51 16.13
C THR A 578 2.07 6.53 17.43
N THR A 579 2.70 7.67 17.73
CA THR A 579 3.46 7.86 18.97
C THR A 579 2.55 8.04 20.18
N LEU A 580 1.41 8.71 20.06
CA LEU A 580 0.40 8.80 21.13
C LEU A 580 -0.12 7.40 21.53
N GLN A 581 -0.27 6.51 20.55
CA GLN A 581 -0.66 5.11 20.81
C GLN A 581 0.48 4.23 21.32
N GLN A 582 1.71 4.76 21.43
CA GLN A 582 2.88 4.07 21.98
C GLN A 582 3.16 2.74 21.24
N VAL A 583 3.06 2.73 19.90
CA VAL A 583 3.23 1.50 19.10
C VAL A 583 4.69 1.02 19.07
N TYR A 584 5.61 1.96 18.84
CA TYR A 584 7.05 1.69 18.62
C TYR A 584 7.96 2.17 19.77
N SER A 585 7.38 2.63 20.88
CA SER A 585 8.12 3.13 22.05
C SER A 585 8.58 1.98 22.96
N PHE A 586 9.21 2.31 24.10
CA PHE A 586 9.62 1.35 25.12
C PHE A 586 8.49 0.82 26.02
N TYR A 587 7.33 1.50 26.04
CA TYR A 587 6.21 1.21 26.94
C TYR A 587 4.92 1.11 26.14
N HIS A 588 4.70 -0.07 25.57
CA HIS A 588 3.70 -0.28 24.53
C HIS A 588 2.25 -0.17 24.99
N GLY A 589 1.39 0.41 24.15
CA GLY A 589 -0.06 0.36 24.30
C GLY A 589 -0.59 1.11 25.53
N LYS A 590 -1.50 0.48 26.29
CA LYS A 590 -2.19 1.06 27.46
C LYS A 590 -1.31 1.12 28.69
N TRP A 591 -1.53 2.12 29.55
CA TRP A 591 -0.86 2.20 30.84
C TRP A 591 -1.34 1.08 31.78
N THR A 592 -0.42 0.25 32.24
CA THR A 592 -0.70 -0.93 33.08
C THR A 592 -0.31 -0.69 34.54
N GLY A 593 -0.85 -1.49 35.46
CA GLY A 593 -0.41 -1.49 36.86
C GLY A 593 1.08 -1.84 37.02
N GLN A 594 1.66 -2.59 36.08
CA GLN A 594 3.10 -2.85 36.01
C GLN A 594 3.87 -1.56 35.69
N TYR A 595 3.47 -0.82 34.64
CA TYR A 595 4.12 0.45 34.29
C TYR A 595 3.99 1.48 35.42
N GLU A 596 2.84 1.57 36.07
CA GLU A 596 2.63 2.43 37.25
C GLU A 596 3.57 2.05 38.42
N SER A 597 3.79 0.75 38.64
CA SER A 597 4.68 0.26 39.70
C SER A 597 6.15 0.57 39.39
N THR A 598 6.59 0.30 38.16
CA THR A 598 7.95 0.66 37.68
C THR A 598 8.17 2.17 37.73
N TYR A 599 7.17 2.97 37.36
CA TYR A 599 7.24 4.43 37.41
C TYR A 599 7.38 4.98 38.84
N ARG A 600 6.59 4.47 39.79
CA ARG A 600 6.71 4.85 41.20
C ARG A 600 8.06 4.46 41.81
N PHE A 601 8.58 3.29 41.45
CA PHE A 601 9.91 2.85 41.86
C PHE A 601 11.01 3.79 41.31
N ALA A 602 10.95 4.11 40.02
CA ALA A 602 11.91 5.03 39.40
C ALA A 602 11.82 6.46 39.96
N LEU A 603 10.63 6.96 40.27
CA LEU A 603 10.45 8.25 40.97
C LEU A 603 11.06 8.23 42.38
N ALA A 604 10.86 7.15 43.16
CA ALA A 604 11.46 7.02 44.48
C ALA A 604 13.00 6.99 44.41
N GLN A 605 13.55 6.30 43.42
CA GLN A 605 15.00 6.31 43.16
C GLN A 605 15.52 7.70 42.78
N GLU A 606 14.82 8.47 41.94
CA GLU A 606 15.22 9.85 41.59
C GLU A 606 15.32 10.75 42.85
N VAL A 607 14.40 10.59 43.81
CA VAL A 607 14.44 11.32 45.09
C VAL A 607 15.64 10.91 45.95
N HIS A 608 15.98 9.61 46.00
CA HIS A 608 17.11 9.10 46.80
C HIS A 608 18.49 9.30 46.14
N HIS A 609 18.57 9.42 44.82
CA HIS A 609 19.82 9.65 44.09
C HIS A 609 20.32 11.10 44.14
N LEU A 610 19.55 12.04 44.69
CA LEU A 610 20.01 13.41 44.94
C LEU A 610 21.18 13.49 45.95
N ASP A 611 21.44 12.42 46.72
CA ASP A 611 22.49 12.34 47.75
C ASP A 611 23.76 11.54 47.36
N LEU A 612 23.88 10.99 46.13
CA LEU A 612 25.02 10.13 45.74
C LEU A 612 25.63 10.44 44.37
N THR A 613 26.92 10.09 44.20
CA THR A 613 27.82 10.54 43.13
C THR A 613 27.49 10.04 41.71
N ALA A 614 27.95 10.80 40.71
CA ALA A 614 27.36 10.88 39.37
C ALA A 614 27.49 9.68 38.40
N ASP A 615 28.26 8.62 38.69
CA ASP A 615 28.60 7.59 37.68
C ASP A 615 27.46 6.60 37.33
N ASP A 616 26.49 6.36 38.22
CA ASP A 616 25.31 5.52 37.93
C ASP A 616 24.15 6.28 37.26
N SER A 617 24.30 7.59 37.03
CA SER A 617 23.19 8.52 36.77
C SER A 617 22.46 8.35 35.43
N VAL A 618 23.15 7.86 34.39
CA VAL A 618 22.66 7.96 33.00
C VAL A 618 21.54 6.95 32.69
N ILE A 619 21.61 5.73 33.25
CA ILE A 619 20.68 4.63 32.90
C ILE A 619 19.30 4.80 33.56
N ASN A 620 19.26 5.36 34.78
CA ASN A 620 18.01 5.58 35.51
C ASN A 620 17.23 6.82 34.99
N GLY A 621 17.94 7.93 34.72
CA GLY A 621 17.30 9.18 34.28
C GLY A 621 16.59 9.06 32.93
N GLU A 622 17.21 8.40 31.94
CA GLU A 622 16.60 8.23 30.62
C GLU A 622 15.34 7.35 30.68
N SER A 623 15.41 6.25 31.42
CA SER A 623 14.30 5.31 31.65
C SER A 623 13.10 6.01 32.32
N LEU A 624 13.36 6.87 33.31
CA LEU A 624 12.31 7.64 33.97
C LEU A 624 11.66 8.67 33.05
N GLN A 625 12.41 9.38 32.19
CA GLN A 625 11.81 10.32 31.24
C GLN A 625 10.96 9.61 30.16
N ARG A 626 11.37 8.42 29.71
CA ARG A 626 10.56 7.55 28.84
C ARG A 626 9.25 7.13 29.52
N LEU A 627 9.28 6.77 30.82
CA LEU A 627 8.07 6.49 31.61
C LEU A 627 7.18 7.72 31.80
N ARG A 628 7.76 8.89 32.11
CA ARG A 628 7.03 10.17 32.21
C ARG A 628 6.25 10.47 30.93
N PHE A 629 6.90 10.31 29.77
CA PHE A 629 6.25 10.51 28.47
C PHE A 629 5.16 9.48 28.17
N ALA A 630 5.39 8.19 28.46
CA ALA A 630 4.36 7.16 28.28
C ALA A 630 3.14 7.38 29.19
N ARG A 631 3.34 7.82 30.44
CA ARG A 631 2.27 8.19 31.38
C ARG A 631 1.52 9.44 30.90
N LEU A 632 2.24 10.42 30.34
CA LEU A 632 1.63 11.58 29.70
C LEU A 632 0.75 11.16 28.51
N CYS A 633 1.22 10.30 27.61
CA CYS A 633 0.41 9.81 26.49
C CYS A 633 -0.87 9.10 26.97
N ALA A 634 -0.80 8.29 28.03
CA ALA A 634 -1.98 7.65 28.63
C ALA A 634 -3.00 8.66 29.19
N TYR A 635 -2.54 9.77 29.77
CA TYR A 635 -3.41 10.89 30.17
C TYR A 635 -4.01 11.61 28.95
N LEU A 636 -3.20 11.90 27.92
CA LEU A 636 -3.63 12.59 26.71
C LEU A 636 -4.62 11.77 25.86
N ARG A 637 -4.54 10.43 25.86
CA ARG A 637 -5.54 9.55 25.21
C ARG A 637 -6.94 9.66 25.82
N LYS A 638 -7.09 10.26 27.01
CA LYS A 638 -8.39 10.56 27.65
C LYS A 638 -8.86 11.99 27.43
N ARG A 639 -8.14 12.79 26.63
CA ARG A 639 -8.47 14.18 26.32
C ARG A 639 -8.71 14.36 24.83
N GLU A 640 -9.63 15.26 24.49
CA GLU A 640 -9.71 15.76 23.13
C GLU A 640 -8.57 16.78 22.90
N PRO A 641 -7.91 16.77 21.73
CA PRO A 641 -6.80 17.66 21.43
C PRO A 641 -7.28 19.08 21.15
N THR A 642 -6.42 20.07 21.39
CA THR A 642 -6.64 21.48 21.02
C THR A 642 -6.73 21.65 19.50
N ALA A 643 -5.93 20.88 18.75
CA ALA A 643 -6.02 20.78 17.29
C ALA A 643 -5.62 19.38 16.80
N ASN A 644 -6.19 18.95 15.67
CA ASN A 644 -5.83 17.71 15.00
C ASN A 644 -5.43 18.02 13.55
N LEU A 645 -4.13 17.99 13.26
CA LEU A 645 -3.51 18.50 12.03
C LEU A 645 -3.25 17.35 11.06
N GLY A 646 -3.79 17.44 9.84
CA GLY A 646 -3.74 16.35 8.84
C GLY A 646 -4.41 15.04 9.29
N ASN A 647 -5.19 15.10 10.39
CA ASN A 647 -5.69 13.97 11.17
C ASN A 647 -4.59 13.03 11.77
N SER A 648 -3.32 13.45 11.77
CA SER A 648 -2.17 12.62 12.18
C SER A 648 -1.30 13.24 13.28
N ILE A 649 -1.28 14.56 13.45
CA ILE A 649 -0.54 15.25 14.52
C ILE A 649 -1.54 15.91 15.47
N LEU A 650 -1.54 15.46 16.72
CA LEU A 650 -2.46 15.89 17.77
C LEU A 650 -1.76 16.93 18.64
N VAL A 651 -2.37 18.09 18.80
CA VAL A 651 -1.82 19.23 19.55
C VAL A 651 -2.54 19.35 20.90
N PHE A 652 -1.76 19.45 21.97
CA PHE A 652 -2.26 19.67 23.33
C PHE A 652 -1.52 20.85 23.97
N GLN A 653 -2.27 21.79 24.54
CA GLN A 653 -1.71 22.81 25.42
C GLN A 653 -1.82 22.33 26.87
N LEU A 654 -0.71 22.35 27.61
CA LEU A 654 -0.63 21.87 28.98
C LEU A 654 -0.05 22.94 29.91
N ASN A 655 -0.82 23.31 30.93
CA ASN A 655 -0.34 24.09 32.06
C ASN A 655 0.27 23.18 33.16
N GLN A 656 0.92 23.78 34.16
CA GLN A 656 1.59 23.03 35.24
C GLN A 656 0.65 22.06 35.96
N ARG A 657 -0.58 22.47 36.28
CA ARG A 657 -1.55 21.63 37.00
C ARG A 657 -1.97 20.41 36.18
N GLU A 658 -2.12 20.55 34.87
CA GLU A 658 -2.46 19.44 33.96
C GLU A 658 -1.28 18.48 33.82
N LEU A 659 -0.06 19.01 33.76
CA LEU A 659 1.17 18.21 33.73
C LEU A 659 1.38 17.45 35.04
N ASP A 660 1.19 18.10 36.20
CA ASP A 660 1.24 17.47 37.52
C ASP A 660 0.16 16.39 37.67
N GLN A 661 -1.04 16.62 37.14
CA GLN A 661 -2.10 15.61 37.10
C GLN A 661 -1.70 14.39 36.27
N ALA A 662 -1.06 14.60 35.10
CA ALA A 662 -0.57 13.51 34.26
C ALA A 662 0.61 12.74 34.88
N LEU A 663 1.56 13.45 35.50
CA LEU A 663 2.82 12.87 35.99
C LEU A 663 2.78 12.38 37.44
N TYR A 664 1.90 12.93 38.29
CA TYR A 664 1.83 12.59 39.72
C TYR A 664 0.42 12.27 40.21
N GLY A 665 -0.63 12.65 39.47
CA GLY A 665 -2.02 12.30 39.77
C GLY A 665 -2.36 10.82 39.56
N PRO A 666 -3.63 10.43 39.82
CA PRO A 666 -4.12 9.07 39.58
C PRO A 666 -3.96 8.66 38.10
N PRO A 667 -3.45 7.45 37.81
CA PRO A 667 -3.23 6.98 36.44
C PRO A 667 -4.52 6.90 35.62
N ALA A 668 -4.63 7.72 34.57
CA ALA A 668 -5.86 7.97 33.81
C ALA A 668 -6.49 6.74 33.11
N GLU A 669 -5.69 5.70 32.84
CA GLU A 669 -6.16 4.45 32.22
C GLU A 669 -6.40 3.30 33.24
N LEU A 670 -6.05 3.52 34.51
CA LEU A 670 -6.28 2.58 35.61
C LEU A 670 -7.33 3.08 36.62
N ALA A 671 -7.63 4.38 36.62
CA ALA A 671 -8.74 4.93 37.38
C ALA A 671 -10.07 4.27 36.95
N PRO A 672 -10.95 3.88 37.89
CA PRO A 672 -12.28 3.40 37.52
C PRO A 672 -12.99 4.49 36.71
N SER A 673 -13.68 4.10 35.64
CA SER A 673 -14.29 5.04 34.68
C SER A 673 -15.42 5.83 35.33
N THR A 674 -15.09 6.95 35.95
CA THR A 674 -16.07 7.89 36.51
C THR A 674 -16.75 8.65 35.37
N MET A 675 -18.04 8.34 35.19
CA MET A 675 -19.02 8.94 34.27
C MET A 675 -18.92 8.50 32.80
N ARG A 676 -19.97 7.78 32.38
CA ARG A 676 -20.66 8.01 31.11
C ARG A 676 -21.83 8.95 31.36
#